data_AF-A0A031HS48-F1
#
_entry.id   AF-A0A031HS48-F1
#
_cell.length_a   1.000
_cell.length_b   1.000
_cell.length_c   1.000
_cell.angle_alpha   90.00
_cell.angle_beta   90.00
_cell.angle_gamma   90.00
#
_symmetry.space_group_name_H-M   'P 1'
#
loop_
_entity.id
_entity.type
_entity.pdbx_description
1 polymer ?
#
loop_
_entity_poly.entity_id
_entity_poly.type
_entity_poly.pdbx_seq_one_letter_code
_entity_poly.pdbx_strand_id
1 'polypeptide(L)'
;MPQHPIFYDASGRRKRRFTLGVVAFVALLVLSVAVFAVSIGAVPRAPLLPVEVERPALRRLAPPHGVIRRAKRGLDYYAGQLFGTGRGGKASAGNPNLAIAFHTPWDQSSAASLERHVDQLDWVIPGWVSVTGPDHRIQVLRDTAGRAILNRAVHRPVVIPMVQNASNGEWDGAGTAAMLADPRARAAFLDRLVPWLAANSAGGAFFDFEELPASAQANYRAFLAEAQRRFAPHGWSVSIAAPVADPDWNLPAYAKVTDKIFLMAYDEHEPSGPAGPIASQHWFAESVASAARGIPAAKLVVAIGSYAYDWHDGGGDPLGVEEAWQNARDSGAMPAFDRASGNSSFAYSDGGSRHVVWLLDAASAYNEIALLHRAGIGSVALWRLGAEDPGLWSVFGRDHRSLPAVSAIDSIPAGTITDIEGAGEILKIAATPVPGERRAIAGPGGTIADVQFQRLPKAYEVDRTGYRRNLLALTFDDGPDPKWTPQILDVLKQKHAPATFFIIGENALTQRSLLQRMVSEGHEIGSHTYTHPNLATVSPGQVWFELNATQRLFQAFTGHSLRLFRAPYFGDAEPSTADEIEPALQAQERGYVSVGLHVDPGDWKRPGVQQIIDATIDRVTSGPKTCDGDSDADCSRNVILLHDAGGNRAETVAALPVIIDRLRALGYRFVPVSTLAGLSRHASMPPISASDQLAANVDLALFSALGGIAVGLRWLFMIAITIGILRALALSALALIQARREGRTVFPAIDPVRFVTVLIPAYNEERVIERAVRGVLASVDVAVEVIVIDDGSKDATSAVVSAAFGDDPRVRLLTLVNGGKARALNTGLEHAKGEIVIALDADTQFEPTTIARLARWFDDPRLGAVAGNAKVGNRVNLVTKWQALEYITAQNLERRAFARLDAITVVPGAVGAWRLAAIRQVGGYPHDTLAEDQDLTVAIQRAGWRVQYDQYAIAWTEAPETFRALAKQRFRWAFGTLQCLWKHRSAIGRSSPRGLGWIGLPQAIVFQILLAAISPIIDLALLVSFVVTYLDIQAHGWAQTSHDVYTMLAFWLVFTAIDLLAATIAFALERRERWRLLWLLVPQRIGYRQIMYYVVLKAIAQALRGPMVGWGKLQRTGRVSAS
;
A
#
# COMPACT_ATOMS: atom_id res chain seq x y z
N MET A 1 38.93 -7.98 -53.55
CA MET A 1 38.04 -6.92 -53.05
C MET A 1 38.38 -6.65 -51.59
N PRO A 2 38.48 -5.39 -51.12
CA PRO A 2 38.67 -5.15 -49.70
C PRO A 2 37.49 -5.76 -48.94
N GLN A 3 37.76 -6.74 -48.08
CA GLN A 3 36.73 -7.41 -47.28
C GLN A 3 36.21 -6.41 -46.24
N HIS A 4 35.04 -5.83 -46.50
CA HIS A 4 34.41 -4.94 -45.54
C HIS A 4 33.97 -5.72 -44.30
N PRO A 5 34.14 -5.17 -43.08
CA PRO A 5 33.68 -5.82 -41.86
C PRO A 5 32.19 -6.18 -41.90
N ILE A 6 31.81 -7.29 -41.28
CA ILE A 6 30.42 -7.73 -41.20
C ILE A 6 29.56 -6.62 -40.53
N PHE A 7 28.41 -6.34 -41.14
CA PHE A 7 27.46 -5.24 -40.84
C PHE A 7 27.82 -3.84 -41.35
N TYR A 8 29.02 -3.61 -41.87
CA TYR A 8 29.39 -2.31 -42.41
C TYR A 8 28.47 -1.90 -43.57
N ASP A 9 27.90 -0.69 -43.49
CA ASP A 9 27.06 -0.09 -44.53
C ASP A 9 27.61 1.28 -44.92
N ALA A 10 28.42 1.33 -45.98
CA ALA A 10 28.96 2.56 -46.55
C ALA A 10 27.88 3.55 -47.03
N SER A 11 26.66 3.06 -47.35
CA SER A 11 25.58 3.89 -47.87
C SER A 11 24.85 4.72 -46.80
N GLY A 12 25.05 4.40 -45.52
CA GLY A 12 24.36 5.05 -44.39
C GLY A 12 22.85 4.79 -44.32
N ARG A 13 22.28 4.01 -45.25
CA ARG A 13 20.83 3.73 -45.32
C ARG A 13 20.35 3.00 -44.08
N ARG A 14 21.14 2.06 -43.54
CA ARG A 14 20.84 1.33 -42.30
C ARG A 14 20.68 2.27 -41.11
N LYS A 15 21.63 3.19 -40.91
CA LYS A 15 21.57 4.22 -39.86
C LYS A 15 20.30 5.07 -39.99
N ARG A 16 19.97 5.54 -41.19
CA ARG A 16 18.76 6.36 -41.43
C ARG A 16 17.47 5.58 -41.12
N ARG A 17 17.35 4.34 -41.59
CA ARG A 17 16.19 3.47 -41.32
C ARG A 17 16.04 3.16 -39.82
N PHE A 18 17.14 2.85 -39.14
CA PHE A 18 17.13 2.62 -37.70
C PHE A 18 16.67 3.86 -36.93
N THR A 19 17.23 5.04 -37.24
CA THR A 19 16.83 6.29 -36.58
C THR A 19 15.34 6.61 -36.85
N LEU A 20 14.87 6.47 -38.10
CA LEU A 20 13.46 6.66 -38.43
C LEU A 20 12.55 5.68 -37.68
N GLY A 21 12.94 4.41 -37.58
CA GLY A 21 12.18 3.40 -36.82
C GLY A 21 12.09 3.73 -35.33
N VAL A 22 13.18 4.18 -34.70
CA VAL A 22 13.18 4.60 -33.29
C VAL A 22 12.30 5.83 -33.08
N VAL A 23 12.42 6.85 -33.94
CA VAL A 23 11.59 8.06 -33.86
C VAL A 23 10.11 7.71 -34.05
N ALA A 24 9.77 6.86 -35.03
CA ALA A 24 8.40 6.41 -35.25
C ALA A 24 7.85 5.63 -34.05
N PHE A 25 8.66 4.74 -33.45
CA PHE A 25 8.27 4.00 -32.24
C PHE A 25 8.00 4.93 -31.05
N VAL A 26 8.91 5.88 -30.78
CA VAL A 26 8.74 6.85 -29.69
C VAL A 26 7.52 7.75 -29.93
N ALA A 27 7.33 8.23 -31.17
CA ALA A 27 6.17 9.04 -31.53
C ALA A 27 4.86 8.26 -31.37
N LEU A 28 4.82 6.98 -31.78
CA LEU A 28 3.66 6.12 -31.59
C LEU A 28 3.38 5.87 -30.11
N LEU A 29 4.41 5.66 -29.28
CA LEU A 29 4.25 5.49 -27.84
C LEU A 29 3.69 6.75 -27.19
N VAL A 30 4.25 7.92 -27.48
CA VAL A 30 3.76 9.21 -26.96
C VAL A 30 2.32 9.47 -27.41
N LEU A 31 2.02 9.21 -28.69
CA LEU A 31 0.66 9.34 -29.22
C LEU A 31 -0.31 8.38 -28.51
N SER A 32 0.08 7.14 -28.28
CA SER A 32 -0.76 6.14 -27.60
C SER A 32 -1.06 6.56 -26.16
N VAL A 33 -0.05 7.06 -25.43
CA VAL A 33 -0.23 7.59 -24.06
C VAL A 33 -1.12 8.83 -24.06
N ALA A 34 -0.94 9.74 -25.02
CA ALA A 34 -1.76 10.95 -25.13
C ALA A 34 -3.23 10.60 -25.43
N VAL A 35 -3.48 9.69 -26.39
CA VAL A 35 -4.83 9.21 -26.71
C VAL A 35 -5.47 8.53 -25.51
N PHE A 36 -4.73 7.69 -24.78
CA PHE A 36 -5.19 7.04 -23.56
C PHE A 36 -5.58 8.07 -22.47
N ALA A 37 -4.73 9.06 -22.23
CA ALA A 37 -4.99 10.12 -21.25
C ALA A 37 -6.22 10.96 -21.63
N VAL A 38 -6.38 11.31 -22.91
CA VAL A 38 -7.57 12.03 -23.41
C VAL A 38 -8.82 11.18 -23.26
N SER A 39 -8.75 9.87 -23.54
CA SER A 39 -9.90 8.97 -23.41
C SER A 39 -10.42 8.87 -21.96
N ILE A 40 -9.52 8.70 -21.00
CA ILE A 40 -9.84 8.73 -19.55
C ILE A 40 -10.35 10.13 -19.16
N GLY A 41 -9.76 11.18 -19.74
CA GLY A 41 -10.17 12.58 -19.66
C GLY A 41 -11.62 12.86 -20.03
N ALA A 42 -12.07 12.21 -21.11
CA ALA A 42 -13.29 12.57 -21.82
C ALA A 42 -14.51 11.73 -21.43
N VAL A 43 -14.50 11.02 -20.30
CA VAL A 43 -15.68 10.28 -19.81
C VAL A 43 -16.79 11.27 -19.44
N PRO A 44 -17.96 11.24 -20.11
CA PRO A 44 -19.07 12.13 -19.77
C PRO A 44 -19.58 11.85 -18.36
N ARG A 45 -19.90 12.92 -17.61
CA ARG A 45 -20.66 12.77 -16.36
C ARG A 45 -22.09 12.46 -16.72
N ALA A 46 -22.57 11.29 -16.30
CA ALA A 46 -23.95 10.91 -16.55
C ALA A 46 -24.85 11.39 -15.40
N PRO A 47 -26.11 11.80 -15.68
CA PRO A 47 -27.00 12.37 -14.67
C PRO A 47 -27.27 11.35 -13.56
N LEU A 48 -27.53 11.77 -12.33
CA LEU A 48 -27.84 10.84 -11.24
C LEU A 48 -29.11 10.01 -11.50
N LEU A 49 -29.14 8.76 -11.03
CA LEU A 49 -30.35 7.94 -11.13
C LEU A 49 -31.42 8.50 -10.17
N PRO A 50 -32.70 8.54 -10.57
CA PRO A 50 -33.77 8.97 -9.71
C PRO A 50 -33.98 7.91 -8.62
N VAL A 51 -33.50 8.20 -7.43
CA VAL A 51 -33.74 7.43 -6.22
C VAL A 51 -34.52 8.34 -5.29
N GLU A 52 -35.80 8.02 -5.07
CA GLU A 52 -36.70 8.77 -4.19
C GLU A 52 -36.72 8.14 -2.80
N VAL A 53 -36.73 8.99 -1.77
CA VAL A 53 -36.87 8.59 -0.36
C VAL A 53 -38.34 8.51 0.00
N GLU A 54 -38.74 7.46 0.72
CA GLU A 54 -40.11 7.29 1.19
C GLU A 54 -40.26 7.89 2.60
N ARG A 55 -40.77 9.13 2.76
CA ARG A 55 -41.38 9.58 4.04
C ARG A 55 -42.48 10.63 3.87
N PRO A 56 -43.45 10.67 4.81
CA PRO A 56 -44.42 11.75 4.95
C PRO A 56 -43.78 13.03 5.51
N ALA A 57 -44.23 14.19 5.03
CA ALA A 57 -43.69 15.49 5.46
C ALA A 57 -44.14 15.87 6.89
N LEU A 58 -43.18 16.14 7.77
CA LEU A 58 -43.41 16.83 9.04
C LEU A 58 -44.04 18.21 8.78
N ARG A 59 -44.95 18.66 9.64
CA ARG A 59 -45.64 19.96 9.48
C ARG A 59 -45.32 20.91 10.64
N ARG A 60 -44.80 22.10 10.32
CA ARG A 60 -44.58 23.18 11.28
C ARG A 60 -45.84 23.54 12.08
N LEU A 61 -45.68 23.73 13.38
CA LEU A 61 -46.65 24.37 14.26
C LEU A 61 -46.09 25.69 14.83
N ALA A 62 -46.96 26.48 15.47
CA ALA A 62 -46.52 27.67 16.20
C ALA A 62 -45.76 27.26 17.47
N PRO A 63 -44.60 27.90 17.78
CA PRO A 63 -43.84 27.60 18.97
C PRO A 63 -44.66 27.91 20.24
N PRO A 64 -44.38 27.24 21.37
CA PRO A 64 -44.99 27.60 22.64
C PRO A 64 -44.56 29.02 23.04
N HIS A 65 -45.53 29.86 23.45
CA HIS A 65 -45.26 31.22 23.93
C HIS A 65 -45.91 31.44 25.30
N GLY A 66 -45.22 32.13 26.20
CA GLY A 66 -45.79 32.60 27.47
C GLY A 66 -45.99 31.52 28.54
N VAL A 67 -45.21 30.43 28.51
CA VAL A 67 -45.26 29.33 29.50
C VAL A 67 -44.88 29.82 30.90
N ILE A 68 -44.00 30.84 31.00
CA ILE A 68 -43.57 31.45 32.27
C ILE A 68 -44.15 32.88 32.43
N ARG A 69 -44.66 33.21 33.63
CA ARG A 69 -45.04 34.59 34.00
C ARG A 69 -43.80 35.41 34.35
N ARG A 70 -43.71 36.64 33.85
CA ARG A 70 -42.58 37.59 34.09
C ARG A 70 -42.23 37.66 35.58
N ALA A 71 -40.98 37.33 35.92
CA ALA A 71 -40.50 37.31 37.31
C ALA A 71 -40.61 38.69 37.98
N LYS A 72 -40.96 38.73 39.28
CA LYS A 72 -41.11 39.97 40.07
C LYS A 72 -39.77 40.63 40.46
N ARG A 73 -38.64 39.93 40.32
CA ARG A 73 -37.28 40.40 40.69
C ARG A 73 -36.30 40.09 39.55
N GLY A 74 -35.38 41.01 39.25
CA GLY A 74 -34.43 40.89 38.13
C GLY A 74 -33.19 40.05 38.47
N LEU A 75 -32.45 39.61 37.45
CA LEU A 75 -31.22 38.81 37.58
C LEU A 75 -30.16 39.45 38.50
N ASP A 76 -30.06 40.78 38.51
CA ASP A 76 -29.11 41.51 39.36
C ASP A 76 -29.42 41.36 40.87
N TYR A 77 -30.69 41.10 41.24
CA TYR A 77 -31.07 40.81 42.62
C TYR A 77 -30.46 39.49 43.11
N TYR A 78 -30.53 38.46 42.27
CA TYR A 78 -30.04 37.11 42.58
C TYR A 78 -28.50 37.03 42.50
N ALA A 79 -27.89 37.72 41.52
CA ALA A 79 -26.43 37.89 41.46
C ALA A 79 -25.87 38.57 42.73
N GLY A 80 -26.60 39.55 43.28
CA GLY A 80 -26.26 40.18 44.56
C GLY A 80 -26.44 39.28 45.79
N GLN A 81 -27.28 38.25 45.71
CA GLN A 81 -27.54 37.28 46.78
C GLN A 81 -26.49 36.16 46.86
N LEU A 82 -25.92 35.77 45.72
CA LEU A 82 -24.91 34.72 45.62
C LEU A 82 -23.62 35.07 46.38
N PHE A 83 -23.20 36.35 46.42
CA PHE A 83 -21.93 36.78 47.03
C PHE A 83 -21.97 38.08 47.85
N GLY A 84 -23.14 38.69 48.05
CA GLY A 84 -23.27 39.97 48.75
C GLY A 84 -22.72 41.14 47.92
N THR A 85 -23.24 42.35 48.15
CA THR A 85 -22.83 43.57 47.45
C THR A 85 -21.43 44.03 47.88
N GLY A 86 -20.39 43.30 47.49
CA GLY A 86 -18.99 43.68 47.66
C GLY A 86 -18.34 44.00 46.33
N ARG A 87 -18.10 45.28 46.05
CA ARG A 87 -17.20 45.70 44.96
C ARG A 87 -15.83 45.05 45.16
N GLY A 88 -15.41 44.20 44.21
CA GLY A 88 -14.00 43.93 43.93
C GLY A 88 -13.18 43.25 45.02
N GLY A 89 -13.65 42.13 45.58
CA GLY A 89 -12.74 41.19 46.25
C GLY A 89 -11.82 40.56 45.21
N LYS A 90 -10.50 40.77 45.30
CA LYS A 90 -9.52 40.03 44.49
C LYS A 90 -9.83 38.53 44.63
N ALA A 91 -10.06 37.85 43.50
CA ALA A 91 -10.12 36.39 43.47
C ALA A 91 -8.93 35.85 44.27
N SER A 92 -9.20 35.08 45.33
CA SER A 92 -8.13 34.51 46.14
C SER A 92 -7.25 33.66 45.22
N ALA A 93 -5.93 33.85 45.29
CA ALA A 93 -4.93 33.33 44.36
C ALA A 93 -4.74 31.78 44.40
N GLY A 94 -5.79 31.00 44.60
CA GLY A 94 -5.72 29.55 44.80
C GLY A 94 -6.86 28.72 44.22
N ASN A 95 -7.75 29.29 43.39
CA ASN A 95 -8.85 28.52 42.81
C ASN A 95 -8.84 28.57 41.27
N PRO A 96 -8.42 27.50 40.57
CA PRO A 96 -8.45 27.48 39.12
C PRO A 96 -9.89 27.43 38.61
N ASN A 97 -10.22 28.29 37.64
CA ASN A 97 -11.42 28.11 36.81
C ASN A 97 -11.22 26.82 36.00
N LEU A 98 -12.16 25.88 36.09
CA LEU A 98 -12.07 24.59 35.42
C LEU A 98 -13.15 24.50 34.34
N ALA A 99 -12.75 24.14 33.12
CA ALA A 99 -13.64 23.66 32.08
C ALA A 99 -13.74 22.12 32.17
N ILE A 100 -14.94 21.61 32.43
CA ILE A 100 -15.17 20.19 32.70
C ILE A 100 -16.25 19.67 31.74
N ALA A 101 -16.12 18.46 31.21
CA ALA A 101 -17.21 17.86 30.43
C ALA A 101 -17.38 16.38 30.73
N PHE A 102 -18.62 15.92 30.60
CA PHE A 102 -18.99 14.52 30.79
C PHE A 102 -18.92 13.76 29.46
N HIS A 103 -18.23 12.62 29.46
CA HIS A 103 -18.09 11.72 28.30
C HIS A 103 -18.81 10.41 28.56
N THR A 104 -19.63 9.97 27.62
CA THR A 104 -20.39 8.72 27.70
C THR A 104 -19.86 7.71 26.68
N PRO A 105 -19.31 6.56 27.12
CA PRO A 105 -18.68 5.58 26.24
C PRO A 105 -19.58 4.93 25.19
N TRP A 106 -20.89 4.93 25.42
CA TRP A 106 -21.88 4.29 24.56
C TRP A 106 -22.42 5.21 23.46
N ASP A 107 -22.06 6.49 23.48
CA ASP A 107 -22.53 7.49 22.52
C ASP A 107 -21.40 7.92 21.58
N GLN A 108 -21.59 7.71 20.27
CA GLN A 108 -20.60 8.07 19.26
C GLN A 108 -20.43 9.58 19.12
N SER A 109 -21.52 10.35 19.26
CA SER A 109 -21.48 11.81 19.24
C SER A 109 -20.63 12.36 20.38
N SER A 110 -20.66 11.71 21.55
CA SER A 110 -19.80 12.04 22.69
C SER A 110 -18.32 11.85 22.37
N ALA A 111 -17.96 10.76 21.70
CA ALA A 111 -16.58 10.53 21.28
C ALA A 111 -16.13 11.53 20.20
N ALA A 112 -16.99 11.87 19.23
CA ALA A 112 -16.69 12.84 18.19
C ALA A 112 -16.49 14.26 18.76
N SER A 113 -17.33 14.68 19.70
CA SER A 113 -17.15 15.95 20.42
C SER A 113 -15.87 15.94 21.25
N LEU A 114 -15.59 14.85 21.98
CA LEU A 114 -14.35 14.71 22.74
C LEU A 114 -13.11 14.83 21.83
N GLU A 115 -13.10 14.20 20.65
CA GLU A 115 -11.96 14.29 19.73
C GLU A 115 -11.66 15.73 19.28
N ARG A 116 -12.71 16.54 19.04
CA ARG A 116 -12.56 17.94 18.64
C ARG A 116 -12.13 18.85 19.79
N HIS A 117 -12.54 18.55 21.01
CA HIS A 117 -12.49 19.50 22.13
C HIS A 117 -11.70 19.02 23.35
N VAL A 118 -11.07 17.83 23.30
CA VAL A 118 -10.29 17.28 24.43
C VAL A 118 -9.21 18.25 24.92
N ASP A 119 -8.56 18.97 24.03
CA ASP A 119 -7.50 19.92 24.36
C ASP A 119 -8.02 21.21 25.02
N GLN A 120 -9.33 21.48 24.95
CA GLN A 120 -10.00 22.64 25.56
C GLN A 120 -10.50 22.35 26.99
N LEU A 121 -10.35 21.12 27.47
CA LEU A 121 -10.85 20.68 28.77
C LEU A 121 -9.74 20.65 29.82
N ASP A 122 -10.07 21.06 31.04
CA ASP A 122 -9.22 20.84 32.20
C ASP A 122 -9.47 19.44 32.77
N TRP A 123 -10.75 19.06 32.94
CA TRP A 123 -11.18 17.75 33.45
C TRP A 123 -12.16 17.08 32.48
N VAL A 124 -12.07 15.75 32.37
CA VAL A 124 -13.07 14.91 31.68
C VAL A 124 -13.62 13.91 32.68
N ILE A 125 -14.95 13.79 32.72
CA ILE A 125 -15.68 12.86 33.57
C ILE A 125 -16.27 11.74 32.71
N PRO A 126 -15.57 10.61 32.52
CA PRO A 126 -16.10 9.53 31.71
C PRO A 126 -17.02 8.60 32.52
N GLY A 127 -18.16 8.23 31.93
CA GLY A 127 -19.12 7.22 32.41
C GLY A 127 -18.59 5.79 32.31
N TRP A 128 -17.44 5.49 32.93
CA TRP A 128 -16.79 4.18 32.83
C TRP A 128 -17.29 3.16 33.86
N VAL A 129 -17.82 3.60 35.01
CA VAL A 129 -18.07 2.72 36.14
C VAL A 129 -19.53 2.77 36.57
N SER A 130 -20.17 1.59 36.59
CA SER A 130 -21.49 1.37 37.20
C SER A 130 -21.39 0.37 38.35
N VAL A 131 -22.17 0.60 39.42
CA VAL A 131 -22.14 -0.20 40.65
C VAL A 131 -23.54 -0.54 41.17
N THR A 132 -24.14 -1.57 40.58
CA THR A 132 -25.51 -2.02 40.89
C THR A 132 -25.56 -3.47 41.40
N GLY A 133 -26.71 -3.86 41.96
CA GLY A 133 -27.01 -5.24 42.36
C GLY A 133 -26.52 -5.62 43.76
N PRO A 134 -26.88 -6.80 44.27
CA PRO A 134 -26.76 -7.15 45.69
C PRO A 134 -25.33 -7.16 46.26
N ASP A 135 -24.31 -7.32 45.42
CA ASP A 135 -22.88 -7.31 45.79
C ASP A 135 -22.18 -5.96 45.50
N HIS A 136 -22.88 -5.00 44.87
CA HIS A 136 -22.34 -3.74 44.33
C HIS A 136 -20.99 -3.92 43.63
N ARG A 137 -20.96 -4.80 42.63
CA ARG A 137 -19.73 -5.07 41.87
C ARG A 137 -19.44 -3.92 40.92
N ILE A 138 -18.16 -3.57 40.81
CA ILE A 138 -17.68 -2.59 39.84
C ILE A 138 -17.83 -3.19 38.43
N GLN A 139 -18.76 -2.65 37.66
CA GLN A 139 -18.91 -2.95 36.24
C GLN A 139 -18.23 -1.84 35.44
N VAL A 140 -17.37 -2.23 34.50
CA VAL A 140 -16.58 -1.29 33.70
C VAL A 140 -17.07 -1.31 32.26
N LEU A 141 -17.55 -0.17 31.80
CA LEU A 141 -17.96 0.04 30.41
C LEU A 141 -16.72 0.18 29.52
N ARG A 142 -16.75 -0.49 28.36
CA ARG A 142 -15.62 -0.52 27.43
C ARG A 142 -15.60 0.74 26.56
N ASP A 143 -14.67 1.64 26.83
CA ASP A 143 -14.47 2.87 26.05
C ASP A 143 -13.17 2.82 25.23
N THR A 144 -13.23 2.23 24.03
CA THR A 144 -12.01 2.10 23.20
C THR A 144 -11.68 3.42 22.50
N ALA A 145 -12.70 4.11 21.97
CA ALA A 145 -12.54 5.37 21.24
C ALA A 145 -12.10 6.52 22.14
N GLY A 146 -12.79 6.75 23.26
CA GLY A 146 -12.46 7.82 24.20
C GLY A 146 -11.05 7.68 24.79
N ARG A 147 -10.62 6.44 25.09
CA ARG A 147 -9.23 6.17 25.52
C ARG A 147 -8.20 6.48 24.44
N ALA A 148 -8.49 6.16 23.18
CA ALA A 148 -7.59 6.48 22.07
C ALA A 148 -7.43 8.00 21.90
N ILE A 149 -8.53 8.75 22.00
CA ILE A 149 -8.55 10.22 21.94
C ILE A 149 -7.73 10.81 23.10
N LEU A 150 -8.01 10.42 24.34
CA LEU A 150 -7.29 10.90 25.53
C LEU A 150 -5.79 10.62 25.49
N ASN A 151 -5.37 9.52 24.85
CA ASN A 151 -3.95 9.18 24.69
C ASN A 151 -3.24 9.98 23.60
N ARG A 152 -3.97 10.52 22.62
CA ARG A 152 -3.44 11.36 21.52
C ARG A 152 -3.52 12.86 21.82
N ALA A 153 -4.33 13.27 22.80
CA ALA A 153 -4.52 14.67 23.18
C ALA A 153 -3.18 15.36 23.46
N VAL A 154 -3.03 16.58 22.92
CA VAL A 154 -1.85 17.42 23.13
C VAL A 154 -1.83 17.92 24.57
N HIS A 155 -3.00 18.34 25.06
CA HIS A 155 -3.24 18.68 26.45
C HIS A 155 -4.15 17.62 27.08
N ARG A 156 -3.56 16.66 27.78
CA ARG A 156 -4.33 15.59 28.42
C ARG A 156 -5.10 16.13 29.64
N PRO A 157 -6.45 16.14 29.63
CA PRO A 157 -7.24 16.57 30.77
C PRO A 157 -7.11 15.58 31.94
N VAL A 158 -7.40 16.04 33.15
CA VAL A 158 -7.50 15.15 34.32
C VAL A 158 -8.74 14.27 34.16
N VAL A 159 -8.54 12.96 34.19
CA VAL A 159 -9.63 11.99 34.08
C VAL A 159 -10.19 11.71 35.47
N ILE A 160 -11.46 12.03 35.69
CA ILE A 160 -12.19 11.77 36.94
C ILE A 160 -13.36 10.82 36.62
N PRO A 161 -13.17 9.49 36.66
CA PRO A 161 -14.22 8.55 36.30
C PRO A 161 -15.49 8.75 37.13
N MET A 162 -16.63 8.76 36.44
CA MET A 162 -17.95 8.73 37.06
C MET A 162 -18.24 7.32 37.58
N VAL A 163 -18.66 7.26 38.84
CA VAL A 163 -19.07 6.06 39.57
C VAL A 163 -20.56 6.21 39.85
N GLN A 164 -21.40 5.57 39.03
CA GLN A 164 -22.85 5.72 39.07
C GLN A 164 -23.55 4.45 39.59
N ASN A 165 -24.74 4.60 40.17
CA ASN A 165 -25.61 3.49 40.58
C ASN A 165 -26.72 3.19 39.55
N ALA A 166 -26.46 3.39 38.26
CA ALA A 166 -27.38 3.07 37.17
C ALA A 166 -26.89 1.89 36.31
N SER A 167 -27.79 1.00 35.91
CA SER A 167 -27.53 -0.07 34.93
C SER A 167 -28.71 -0.20 33.98
N ASN A 168 -28.46 -0.23 32.67
CA ASN A 168 -29.49 -0.30 31.62
C ASN A 168 -30.61 0.77 31.77
N GLY A 169 -30.26 1.97 32.23
CA GLY A 169 -31.22 3.07 32.43
C GLY A 169 -32.00 3.03 33.74
N GLU A 170 -31.81 2.02 34.59
CA GLU A 170 -32.47 1.91 35.90
C GLU A 170 -31.50 2.26 37.03
N TRP A 171 -31.97 3.10 37.98
CA TRP A 171 -31.22 3.49 39.17
C TRP A 171 -31.43 2.51 40.33
N ASP A 172 -30.34 2.11 40.98
CA ASP A 172 -30.34 1.24 42.16
C ASP A 172 -30.19 2.08 43.46
N GLY A 173 -31.19 2.90 43.76
CA GLY A 173 -31.17 3.76 44.96
C GLY A 173 -31.23 2.96 46.28
N ALA A 174 -32.11 1.96 46.35
CA ALA A 174 -32.33 1.15 47.55
C ALA A 174 -31.13 0.24 47.88
N GLY A 175 -30.55 -0.43 46.87
CA GLY A 175 -29.35 -1.24 47.06
C GLY A 175 -28.18 -0.36 47.49
N THR A 176 -27.96 0.77 46.80
CA THR A 176 -26.88 1.70 47.14
C THR A 176 -27.03 2.23 48.57
N ALA A 177 -28.25 2.56 49.01
CA ALA A 177 -28.52 2.96 50.39
C ALA A 177 -28.15 1.87 51.42
N ALA A 178 -28.42 0.59 51.11
CA ALA A 178 -28.05 -0.54 51.96
C ALA A 178 -26.53 -0.71 52.06
N MET A 179 -25.81 -0.59 50.93
CA MET A 179 -24.34 -0.64 50.91
C MET A 179 -23.72 0.51 51.69
N LEU A 180 -24.27 1.72 51.56
CA LEU A 180 -23.84 2.88 52.33
C LEU A 180 -24.08 2.72 53.83
N ALA A 181 -25.12 2.00 54.26
CA ALA A 181 -25.42 1.81 55.68
C ALA A 181 -24.42 0.90 56.41
N ASP A 182 -23.84 -0.09 55.74
CA ASP A 182 -22.86 -1.03 56.33
C ASP A 182 -21.40 -0.51 56.19
N PRO A 183 -20.70 -0.18 57.29
CA PRO A 183 -19.30 0.25 57.25
C PRO A 183 -18.35 -0.75 56.60
N ARG A 184 -18.62 -2.06 56.70
CA ARG A 184 -17.79 -3.09 56.04
C ARG A 184 -18.00 -3.08 54.53
N ALA A 185 -19.24 -2.92 54.08
CA ALA A 185 -19.58 -2.82 52.67
C ALA A 185 -18.97 -1.56 52.02
N ARG A 186 -19.07 -0.39 52.69
CA ARG A 186 -18.40 0.84 52.25
C ARG A 186 -16.88 0.68 52.11
N ALA A 187 -16.23 0.10 53.12
CA ALA A 187 -14.80 -0.14 53.10
C ALA A 187 -14.41 -1.10 51.96
N ALA A 188 -15.11 -2.24 51.83
CA ALA A 188 -14.87 -3.21 50.77
C ALA A 188 -15.11 -2.66 49.37
N PHE A 189 -16.03 -1.71 49.22
CA PHE A 189 -16.23 -0.98 47.97
C PHE A 189 -15.01 -0.10 47.64
N LEU A 190 -14.58 0.75 48.57
CA LEU A 190 -13.45 1.65 48.37
C LEU A 190 -12.13 0.88 48.16
N ASP A 191 -11.94 -0.24 48.85
CA ASP A 191 -10.75 -1.08 48.73
C ASP A 191 -10.66 -1.78 47.35
N ARG A 192 -11.80 -1.95 46.65
CA ARG A 192 -11.86 -2.39 45.24
C ARG A 192 -11.67 -1.22 44.26
N LEU A 193 -12.20 -0.05 44.58
CA LEU A 193 -12.17 1.13 43.71
C LEU A 193 -10.77 1.76 43.61
N VAL A 194 -10.05 1.88 44.72
CA VAL A 194 -8.74 2.56 44.76
C VAL A 194 -7.70 1.92 43.80
N PRO A 195 -7.48 0.60 43.79
CA PRO A 195 -6.56 -0.03 42.83
C PRO A 195 -7.01 0.16 41.38
N TRP A 196 -8.32 0.17 41.13
CA TRP A 196 -8.86 0.38 39.78
C TRP A 196 -8.60 1.80 39.28
N LEU A 197 -8.80 2.82 40.12
CA LEU A 197 -8.48 4.21 39.80
C LEU A 197 -6.98 4.39 39.49
N ALA A 198 -6.11 3.74 40.27
CA ALA A 198 -4.66 3.76 40.03
C ALA A 198 -4.30 3.14 38.68
N ALA A 199 -4.86 1.97 38.37
CA ALA A 199 -4.61 1.26 37.11
C ALA A 199 -5.05 2.06 35.86
N ASN A 200 -6.01 2.98 36.02
CA ASN A 200 -6.52 3.81 34.94
C ASN A 200 -5.97 5.24 34.96
N SER A 201 -4.96 5.53 35.78
CA SER A 201 -4.35 6.88 35.91
C SER A 201 -5.38 7.99 36.19
N ALA A 202 -6.39 7.68 37.01
CA ALA A 202 -7.42 8.64 37.37
C ALA A 202 -6.87 9.72 38.33
N GLY A 203 -7.45 10.91 38.29
CA GLY A 203 -7.18 12.00 39.23
C GLY A 203 -8.13 12.03 40.43
N GLY A 204 -9.02 11.05 40.59
CA GLY A 204 -10.10 11.05 41.56
C GLY A 204 -11.29 10.21 41.13
N ALA A 205 -12.41 10.39 41.81
CA ALA A 205 -13.70 9.81 41.42
C ALA A 205 -14.82 10.86 41.55
N PHE A 206 -15.74 10.80 40.61
CA PHE A 206 -16.99 11.55 40.63
C PHE A 206 -18.11 10.57 41.01
N PHE A 207 -18.67 10.73 42.21
CA PHE A 207 -19.74 9.85 42.68
C PHE A 207 -21.10 10.41 42.30
N ASP A 208 -21.80 9.65 41.47
CA ASP A 208 -23.11 10.00 40.92
C ASP A 208 -24.15 8.99 41.41
N PHE A 209 -24.47 9.10 42.70
CA PHE A 209 -25.42 8.22 43.36
C PHE A 209 -26.77 8.90 43.47
N GLU A 210 -27.67 8.53 42.57
CA GLU A 210 -29.00 9.12 42.45
C GLU A 210 -30.09 8.20 43.04
N GLU A 211 -31.30 8.75 43.18
CA GLU A 211 -32.47 8.11 43.82
C GLU A 211 -32.22 7.56 45.24
N LEU A 212 -31.31 8.19 45.99
CA LEU A 212 -31.04 7.82 47.37
C LEU A 212 -32.16 8.30 48.32
N PRO A 213 -32.70 7.45 49.20
CA PRO A 213 -33.67 7.88 50.19
C PRO A 213 -33.04 8.85 51.21
N ALA A 214 -33.83 9.75 51.78
CA ALA A 214 -33.38 10.74 52.77
C ALA A 214 -32.59 10.12 53.94
N SER A 215 -32.95 8.90 54.38
CA SER A 215 -32.25 8.16 55.43
C SER A 215 -30.80 7.78 55.09
N ALA A 216 -30.45 7.72 53.80
CA ALA A 216 -29.09 7.37 53.34
C ALA A 216 -28.10 8.55 53.38
N GLN A 217 -28.58 9.79 53.46
CA GLN A 217 -27.77 10.99 53.33
C GLN A 217 -26.62 11.08 54.36
N ALA A 218 -26.85 10.65 55.60
CA ALA A 218 -25.79 10.62 56.63
C ALA A 218 -24.72 9.57 56.34
N ASN A 219 -25.13 8.41 55.84
CA ASN A 219 -24.25 7.31 55.47
C ASN A 219 -23.45 7.64 54.21
N TYR A 220 -24.03 8.36 53.26
CA TYR A 220 -23.31 8.82 52.08
C TYR A 220 -22.21 9.82 52.45
N ARG A 221 -22.45 10.76 53.37
CA ARG A 221 -21.38 11.63 53.90
C ARG A 221 -20.27 10.85 54.61
N ALA A 222 -20.61 9.80 55.35
CA ALA A 222 -19.61 8.93 55.99
C ALA A 222 -18.75 8.20 54.94
N PHE A 223 -19.38 7.69 53.88
CA PHE A 223 -18.70 7.10 52.72
C PHE A 223 -17.72 8.08 52.06
N LEU A 224 -18.16 9.31 51.76
CA LEU A 224 -17.32 10.32 51.12
C LEU A 224 -16.13 10.72 52.02
N ALA A 225 -16.33 10.83 53.33
CA ALA A 225 -15.24 11.07 54.26
C ALA A 225 -14.23 9.90 54.31
N GLU A 226 -14.71 8.66 54.18
CA GLU A 226 -13.85 7.47 54.04
C GLU A 226 -13.09 7.46 52.71
N ALA A 227 -13.72 7.86 51.61
CA ALA A 227 -13.10 8.02 50.30
C ALA A 227 -12.01 9.09 50.34
N GLN A 228 -12.30 10.26 50.92
CA GLN A 228 -11.35 11.37 51.04
C GLN A 228 -10.08 10.96 51.80
N ARG A 229 -10.21 10.21 52.90
CA ARG A 229 -9.06 9.68 53.64
C ARG A 229 -8.20 8.72 52.81
N ARG A 230 -8.83 7.87 51.99
CA ARG A 230 -8.12 6.93 51.11
C ARG A 230 -7.50 7.61 49.89
N PHE A 231 -8.09 8.71 49.41
CA PHE A 231 -7.65 9.42 48.21
C PHE A 231 -6.56 10.46 48.51
N ALA A 232 -6.50 10.98 49.75
CA ALA A 232 -5.52 11.99 50.17
C ALA A 232 -4.05 11.62 49.89
N PRO A 233 -3.56 10.39 50.13
CA PRO A 233 -2.17 10.01 49.82
C PRO A 233 -1.83 10.08 48.33
N HIS A 234 -2.83 10.00 47.46
CA HIS A 234 -2.67 10.04 46.00
C HIS A 234 -2.87 11.45 45.41
N GLY A 235 -3.31 12.42 46.23
CA GLY A 235 -3.70 13.74 45.74
C GLY A 235 -4.98 13.71 44.87
N TRP A 236 -5.80 12.68 45.03
CA TRP A 236 -7.00 12.46 44.21
C TRP A 236 -8.22 13.22 44.73
N SER A 237 -9.06 13.68 43.80
CA SER A 237 -10.28 14.43 44.11
C SER A 237 -11.46 13.51 44.43
N VAL A 238 -12.21 13.84 45.48
CA VAL A 238 -13.56 13.33 45.73
C VAL A 238 -14.57 14.39 45.29
N SER A 239 -15.30 14.08 44.22
CA SER A 239 -16.35 14.95 43.66
C SER A 239 -17.70 14.25 43.69
N ILE A 240 -18.78 15.00 43.79
CA ILE A 240 -20.15 14.46 43.79
C ILE A 240 -21.06 15.24 42.85
N ALA A 241 -22.03 14.55 42.25
CA ALA A 241 -23.24 15.16 41.72
C ALA A 241 -24.15 15.57 42.88
N ALA A 242 -24.80 16.73 42.76
CA ALA A 242 -25.75 17.22 43.75
C ALA A 242 -26.93 17.95 43.08
N PRO A 243 -28.18 17.63 43.45
CA PRO A 243 -29.36 18.32 42.96
C PRO A 243 -29.46 19.75 43.54
N VAL A 244 -30.07 20.68 42.80
CA VAL A 244 -30.18 22.10 43.19
C VAL A 244 -31.50 22.47 43.89
N ALA A 245 -32.48 21.56 43.93
CA ALA A 245 -33.82 21.81 44.46
C ALA A 245 -34.33 20.69 45.41
N ASP A 246 -33.43 19.91 46.01
CA ASP A 246 -33.79 18.84 46.95
C ASP A 246 -33.49 19.23 48.41
N PRO A 247 -34.51 19.40 49.28
CA PRO A 247 -34.33 19.81 50.66
C PRO A 247 -33.66 18.74 51.54
N ASP A 248 -33.62 17.47 51.11
CA ASP A 248 -32.99 16.39 51.87
C ASP A 248 -31.45 16.44 51.80
N TRP A 249 -30.90 17.23 50.86
CA TRP A 249 -29.46 17.41 50.67
C TRP A 249 -28.91 18.59 51.47
N ASN A 250 -28.21 18.29 52.57
CA ASN A 250 -27.43 19.28 53.31
C ASN A 250 -26.08 19.54 52.62
N LEU A 251 -26.09 20.35 51.56
CA LEU A 251 -24.89 20.62 50.75
C LEU A 251 -23.72 21.24 51.53
N PRO A 252 -23.91 22.15 52.52
CA PRO A 252 -22.81 22.60 53.39
C PRO A 252 -22.15 21.48 54.20
N ALA A 253 -22.90 20.44 54.58
CA ALA A 253 -22.34 19.26 55.24
C ALA A 253 -21.55 18.39 54.26
N TYR A 254 -22.02 18.22 53.03
CA TYR A 254 -21.27 17.54 51.96
C TYR A 254 -19.97 18.27 51.62
N ALA A 255 -19.98 19.61 51.60
CA ALA A 255 -18.80 20.42 51.29
C ALA A 255 -17.64 20.23 52.28
N LYS A 256 -17.90 19.68 53.46
CA LYS A 256 -16.86 19.34 54.45
C LYS A 256 -16.14 18.04 54.13
N VAL A 257 -16.76 17.14 53.36
CA VAL A 257 -16.27 15.78 53.09
C VAL A 257 -15.99 15.51 51.61
N THR A 258 -16.09 16.54 50.76
CA THR A 258 -15.75 16.48 49.33
C THR A 258 -14.76 17.59 48.97
N ASP A 259 -14.06 17.43 47.84
CA ASP A 259 -13.18 18.46 47.28
C ASP A 259 -13.94 19.37 46.32
N LYS A 260 -14.88 18.80 45.55
CA LYS A 260 -15.78 19.53 44.64
C LYS A 260 -17.23 19.05 44.79
N ILE A 261 -18.18 19.95 44.60
CA ILE A 261 -19.62 19.67 44.50
C ILE A 261 -20.09 20.21 43.15
N PHE A 262 -20.70 19.34 42.35
CA PHE A 262 -21.27 19.67 41.05
C PHE A 262 -22.76 19.86 41.22
N LEU A 263 -23.20 21.11 41.09
CA LEU A 263 -24.62 21.47 41.13
C LEU A 263 -25.23 21.16 39.76
N MET A 264 -26.17 20.22 39.69
CA MET A 264 -26.89 19.86 38.46
C MET A 264 -28.00 20.88 38.23
N ALA A 265 -27.67 21.97 37.54
CA ALA A 265 -28.55 23.13 37.38
C ALA A 265 -29.30 23.08 36.05
N TYR A 266 -29.99 21.97 35.79
CA TYR A 266 -30.82 21.70 34.62
C TYR A 266 -31.98 20.76 35.01
N ASP A 267 -32.85 20.42 34.06
CA ASP A 267 -34.09 19.64 34.27
C ASP A 267 -35.12 20.31 35.20
N GLU A 268 -35.35 21.62 35.05
CA GLU A 268 -36.55 22.31 35.60
C GLU A 268 -37.85 21.63 35.09
N HIS A 269 -37.84 21.22 33.82
CA HIS A 269 -38.86 20.38 33.21
C HIS A 269 -38.18 19.14 32.63
N GLU A 270 -38.59 17.97 33.10
CA GLU A 270 -38.07 16.66 32.71
C GLU A 270 -39.05 15.88 31.80
N PRO A 271 -38.61 14.84 31.08
CA PRO A 271 -39.42 14.02 30.17
C PRO A 271 -40.76 13.52 30.72
N SER A 272 -40.78 13.10 31.98
CA SER A 272 -41.96 12.59 32.70
C SER A 272 -42.97 13.69 33.07
N GLY A 273 -42.55 14.95 33.00
CA GLY A 273 -43.33 16.13 33.37
C GLY A 273 -43.93 16.88 32.18
N PRO A 274 -44.61 18.01 32.43
CA PRO A 274 -45.14 18.85 31.36
C PRO A 274 -44.03 19.56 30.58
N ALA A 275 -44.25 19.77 29.28
CA ALA A 275 -43.31 20.49 28.42
C ALA A 275 -43.03 21.93 28.90
N GLY A 276 -41.75 22.29 29.00
CA GLY A 276 -41.32 23.62 29.43
C GLY A 276 -39.81 23.83 29.27
N PRO A 277 -39.30 25.03 29.60
CA PRO A 277 -37.87 25.32 29.52
C PRO A 277 -37.09 24.42 30.47
N ILE A 278 -36.03 23.82 29.95
CA ILE A 278 -35.20 22.83 30.67
C ILE A 278 -34.42 23.48 31.83
N ALA A 279 -34.03 24.76 31.69
CA ALA A 279 -33.38 25.52 32.74
C ALA A 279 -33.65 27.01 32.51
N SER A 280 -34.80 27.52 32.92
CA SER A 280 -35.07 28.95 32.74
C SER A 280 -34.09 29.78 33.57
N GLN A 281 -33.64 30.93 33.04
CA GLN A 281 -32.66 31.81 33.68
C GLN A 281 -33.03 32.19 35.11
N HIS A 282 -34.33 32.38 35.37
CA HIS A 282 -34.82 32.72 36.70
C HIS A 282 -34.68 31.54 37.67
N TRP A 283 -35.16 30.36 37.26
CA TRP A 283 -35.01 29.14 38.04
C TRP A 283 -33.54 28.79 38.25
N PHE A 284 -32.71 28.84 37.21
CA PHE A 284 -31.27 28.58 37.28
C PHE A 284 -30.60 29.49 38.31
N ALA A 285 -30.86 30.81 38.23
CA ALA A 285 -30.29 31.77 39.15
C ALA A 285 -30.71 31.51 40.61
N GLU A 286 -31.99 31.22 40.84
CA GLU A 286 -32.53 30.98 42.18
C GLU A 286 -32.04 29.65 42.77
N SER A 287 -32.05 28.59 41.97
CA SER A 287 -31.61 27.24 42.34
C SER A 287 -30.11 27.21 42.65
N VAL A 288 -29.26 27.78 41.77
CA VAL A 288 -27.82 27.89 42.02
C VAL A 288 -27.55 28.78 43.24
N ALA A 289 -28.24 29.92 43.37
CA ALA A 289 -28.12 30.79 44.54
C ALA A 289 -28.49 30.07 45.84
N SER A 290 -29.57 29.30 45.82
CA SER A 290 -30.04 28.55 46.97
C SER A 290 -29.04 27.46 47.37
N ALA A 291 -28.61 26.64 46.40
CA ALA A 291 -27.74 25.49 46.60
C ALA A 291 -26.30 25.87 46.95
N ALA A 292 -25.77 26.99 46.42
CA ALA A 292 -24.43 27.47 46.73
C ALA A 292 -24.27 28.02 48.15
N ARG A 293 -25.37 28.32 48.87
CA ARG A 293 -25.31 28.91 50.22
C ARG A 293 -24.55 28.02 51.19
N GLY A 294 -23.51 28.59 51.81
CA GLY A 294 -22.70 27.89 52.82
C GLY A 294 -21.64 26.96 52.24
N ILE A 295 -21.44 26.94 50.92
CA ILE A 295 -20.38 26.19 50.24
C ILE A 295 -19.27 27.17 49.82
N PRO A 296 -17.99 26.87 50.11
CA PRO A 296 -16.90 27.70 49.61
C PRO A 296 -16.88 27.73 48.08
N ALA A 297 -16.73 28.92 47.47
CA ALA A 297 -16.65 29.08 46.01
C ALA A 297 -15.56 28.19 45.37
N ALA A 298 -14.50 27.87 46.12
CA ALA A 298 -13.43 26.97 45.68
C ALA A 298 -13.85 25.51 45.47
N LYS A 299 -14.95 25.09 46.09
CA LYS A 299 -15.50 23.74 45.97
C LYS A 299 -16.67 23.65 45.00
N LEU A 300 -17.20 24.77 44.53
CA LEU A 300 -18.36 24.81 43.66
C LEU A 300 -17.97 24.59 42.20
N VAL A 301 -18.68 23.67 41.56
CA VAL A 301 -18.77 23.52 40.11
C VAL A 301 -20.26 23.55 39.77
N VAL A 302 -20.65 24.28 38.73
CA VAL A 302 -22.03 24.25 38.24
C VAL A 302 -22.04 23.48 36.93
N ALA A 303 -22.81 22.41 36.89
CA ALA A 303 -23.06 21.66 35.67
C ALA A 303 -24.21 22.33 34.91
N ILE A 304 -23.95 22.70 33.66
CA ILE A 304 -24.91 23.27 32.72
C ILE A 304 -25.27 22.21 31.68
N GLY A 305 -26.53 22.23 31.25
CA GLY A 305 -27.01 21.37 30.18
C GLY A 305 -26.77 21.99 28.81
N SER A 306 -26.47 21.17 27.81
CA SER A 306 -26.69 21.56 26.41
C SER A 306 -27.26 20.37 25.65
N TYR A 307 -28.57 20.33 25.56
CA TYR A 307 -29.40 19.28 24.97
C TYR A 307 -30.83 19.82 24.80
N ALA A 308 -31.72 19.01 24.26
CA ALA A 308 -33.13 19.31 24.10
C ALA A 308 -34.00 18.15 24.61
N TYR A 309 -35.28 18.43 24.81
CA TYR A 309 -36.32 17.42 25.01
C TYR A 309 -37.43 17.67 24.01
N ASP A 310 -37.95 16.61 23.40
CA ASP A 310 -39.14 16.64 22.55
C ASP A 310 -40.32 15.96 23.26
N TRP A 311 -41.29 16.76 23.68
CA TRP A 311 -42.49 16.25 24.32
C TRP A 311 -43.58 15.93 23.31
N HIS A 312 -44.10 14.70 23.39
CA HIS A 312 -45.25 14.22 22.63
C HIS A 312 -46.01 13.14 23.42
N ASP A 313 -47.31 12.98 23.12
CA ASP A 313 -48.16 11.90 23.64
C ASP A 313 -48.16 11.68 25.18
N GLY A 314 -47.83 12.72 25.96
CA GLY A 314 -47.82 12.67 27.43
C GLY A 314 -46.50 12.29 28.08
N GLY A 315 -45.42 12.15 27.30
CA GLY A 315 -44.04 12.02 27.77
C GLY A 315 -43.09 12.89 26.92
N GLY A 316 -41.79 12.67 27.04
CA GLY A 316 -40.81 13.32 26.16
C GLY A 316 -39.54 12.51 25.98
N ASP A 317 -38.83 12.78 24.90
CA ASP A 317 -37.59 12.10 24.53
C ASP A 317 -36.39 13.06 24.59
N PRO A 318 -35.23 12.63 25.14
CA PRO A 318 -34.01 13.42 25.10
C PRO A 318 -33.44 13.50 23.68
N LEU A 319 -33.02 14.70 23.27
CA LEU A 319 -32.39 14.97 21.98
C LEU A 319 -31.09 15.75 22.15
N GLY A 320 -30.14 15.54 21.24
CA GLY A 320 -29.04 16.49 21.06
C GLY A 320 -29.54 17.83 20.45
N VAL A 321 -28.79 18.92 20.64
CA VAL A 321 -29.15 20.21 20.02
C VAL A 321 -29.09 20.13 18.49
N GLU A 322 -28.08 19.43 17.94
CA GLU A 322 -27.97 19.23 16.49
C GLU A 322 -29.18 18.46 15.90
N GLU A 323 -29.62 17.41 16.59
CA GLU A 323 -30.80 16.61 16.23
C GLU A 323 -32.09 17.42 16.34
N ALA A 324 -32.24 18.23 17.39
CA ALA A 324 -33.37 19.14 17.50
C ALA A 324 -33.39 20.19 16.36
N TRP A 325 -32.23 20.67 15.90
CA TRP A 325 -32.17 21.51 14.71
C TRP A 325 -32.50 20.77 13.42
N GLN A 326 -32.21 19.46 13.32
CA GLN A 326 -32.62 18.61 12.21
C GLN A 326 -34.16 18.54 12.18
N ASN A 327 -34.81 18.15 13.28
CA ASN A 327 -36.27 18.10 13.39
C ASN A 327 -36.93 19.45 13.07
N ALA A 328 -36.30 20.57 13.49
CA ALA A 328 -36.76 21.91 13.13
C ALA A 328 -36.69 22.16 11.62
N ARG A 329 -35.61 21.76 10.94
CA ARG A 329 -35.49 21.90 9.47
C ARG A 329 -36.51 21.07 8.73
N ASP A 330 -36.67 19.82 9.11
CA ASP A 330 -37.51 18.85 8.38
C ASP A 330 -38.99 19.19 8.51
N SER A 331 -39.37 19.73 9.68
CA SER A 331 -40.70 20.30 9.89
C SER A 331 -40.90 21.68 9.25
N GLY A 332 -39.85 22.33 8.76
CA GLY A 332 -39.86 23.72 8.30
C GLY A 332 -40.05 24.75 9.43
N ALA A 333 -39.91 24.33 10.69
CA ALA A 333 -39.91 25.19 11.86
C ALA A 333 -38.58 25.95 11.99
N MET A 334 -38.60 27.02 12.77
CA MET A 334 -37.40 27.74 13.18
C MET A 334 -37.47 27.92 14.70
N PRO A 335 -36.43 27.54 15.46
CA PRO A 335 -36.38 27.80 16.89
C PRO A 335 -36.61 29.27 17.19
N ALA A 336 -37.43 29.53 18.20
CA ALA A 336 -37.71 30.86 18.70
C ALA A 336 -37.16 31.01 20.11
N PHE A 337 -36.38 32.06 20.35
CA PHE A 337 -35.86 32.38 21.67
C PHE A 337 -36.96 32.98 22.55
N ASP A 338 -37.30 32.30 23.65
CA ASP A 338 -38.24 32.83 24.62
C ASP A 338 -37.51 33.75 25.60
N ARG A 339 -37.72 35.06 25.46
CA ARG A 339 -37.00 36.09 26.24
C ARG A 339 -37.27 36.03 27.76
N ALA A 340 -38.34 35.34 28.19
CA ALA A 340 -38.71 35.24 29.59
C ALA A 340 -37.93 34.12 30.30
N SER A 341 -37.82 32.96 29.65
CA SER A 341 -37.02 31.83 30.14
C SER A 341 -35.54 31.96 29.78
N GLY A 342 -35.22 32.53 28.62
CA GLY A 342 -33.87 32.52 28.08
C GLY A 342 -33.51 31.28 27.28
N ASN A 343 -34.50 30.42 26.99
CA ASN A 343 -34.33 29.15 26.28
C ASN A 343 -35.00 29.24 24.90
N SER A 344 -34.51 28.47 23.94
CA SER A 344 -35.12 28.37 22.61
C SER A 344 -36.19 27.25 22.60
N SER A 345 -37.19 27.38 21.74
CA SER A 345 -38.20 26.33 21.52
C SER A 345 -38.79 26.34 20.11
N PHE A 346 -39.35 25.20 19.69
CA PHE A 346 -40.20 25.09 18.50
C PHE A 346 -41.25 24.00 18.68
N ALA A 347 -42.17 23.87 17.72
CA ALA A 347 -43.20 22.82 17.74
C ALA A 347 -43.51 22.37 16.31
N TYR A 348 -43.84 21.09 16.16
CA TYR A 348 -44.21 20.48 14.89
C TYR A 348 -45.25 19.38 15.09
N SER A 349 -45.80 18.89 13.98
CA SER A 349 -46.69 17.73 13.97
C SER A 349 -46.11 16.63 13.12
N ASP A 350 -46.06 15.43 13.70
CA ASP A 350 -45.75 14.18 13.02
C ASP A 350 -46.96 13.23 13.13
N GLY A 351 -47.42 12.67 12.02
CA GLY A 351 -48.54 11.71 12.01
C GLY A 351 -49.86 12.18 12.65
N GLY A 352 -50.00 13.47 13.00
CA GLY A 352 -51.12 14.01 13.78
C GLY A 352 -50.85 14.16 15.29
N SER A 353 -49.74 13.63 15.81
CA SER A 353 -49.22 13.95 17.15
C SER A 353 -48.59 15.34 17.18
N ARG A 354 -48.63 16.02 18.33
CA ARG A 354 -48.06 17.36 18.53
C ARG A 354 -46.78 17.23 19.35
N HIS A 355 -45.69 17.68 18.76
CA HIS A 355 -44.36 17.71 19.35
C HIS A 355 -44.03 19.14 19.80
N VAL A 356 -43.45 19.26 21.00
CA VAL A 356 -42.99 20.54 21.57
C VAL A 356 -41.57 20.36 22.06
N VAL A 357 -40.65 21.09 21.45
CA VAL A 357 -39.22 20.97 21.74
C VAL A 357 -38.72 22.21 22.46
N TRP A 358 -38.02 22.02 23.58
CA TRP A 358 -37.25 23.05 24.27
C TRP A 358 -35.77 22.70 24.24
N LEU A 359 -34.91 23.70 24.08
CA LEU A 359 -33.46 23.50 23.94
C LEU A 359 -32.66 24.33 24.95
N LEU A 360 -31.56 23.76 25.43
CA LEU A 360 -30.42 24.47 26.01
C LEU A 360 -29.32 24.63 24.96
N ASP A 361 -29.45 25.71 24.18
CA ASP A 361 -28.49 26.07 23.14
C ASP A 361 -27.36 26.96 23.67
N ALA A 362 -26.41 27.34 22.80
CA ALA A 362 -25.28 28.18 23.22
C ALA A 362 -25.72 29.55 23.78
N ALA A 363 -26.92 30.05 23.43
CA ALA A 363 -27.41 31.31 23.98
C ALA A 363 -27.90 31.16 25.43
N SER A 364 -28.55 30.05 25.74
CA SER A 364 -28.94 29.65 27.08
C SER A 364 -27.70 29.51 27.97
N ALA A 365 -26.73 28.71 27.51
CA ALA A 365 -25.46 28.49 28.20
C ALA A 365 -24.61 29.76 28.36
N TYR A 366 -24.58 30.65 27.36
CA TYR A 366 -23.90 31.95 27.47
C TYR A 366 -24.45 32.76 28.65
N ASN A 367 -25.77 32.79 28.80
CA ASN A 367 -26.44 33.53 29.88
C ASN A 367 -26.15 32.91 31.26
N GLU A 368 -26.14 31.58 31.36
CA GLU A 368 -25.77 30.85 32.57
C GLU A 368 -24.32 31.13 32.96
N ILE A 369 -23.37 30.98 32.04
CA ILE A 369 -21.95 31.25 32.29
C ILE A 369 -21.74 32.73 32.67
N ALA A 370 -22.46 33.67 32.03
CA ALA A 370 -22.41 35.09 32.37
C ALA A 370 -22.84 35.33 33.82
N LEU A 371 -23.92 34.68 34.26
CA LEU A 371 -24.38 34.76 35.64
C LEU A 371 -23.35 34.17 36.61
N LEU A 372 -22.79 33.00 36.31
CA LEU A 372 -21.78 32.34 37.15
C LEU A 372 -20.51 33.16 37.29
N HIS A 373 -20.00 33.73 36.18
CA HIS A 373 -18.85 34.63 36.18
C HIS A 373 -19.08 35.88 37.04
N ARG A 374 -20.28 36.49 36.98
CA ARG A 374 -20.64 37.63 37.83
C ARG A 374 -20.70 37.25 39.31
N ALA A 375 -21.09 36.01 39.58
CA ALA A 375 -21.06 35.42 40.91
C ALA A 375 -19.61 35.05 41.32
N GLY A 376 -18.61 35.06 40.43
CA GLY A 376 -17.27 34.61 40.76
C GLY A 376 -17.15 33.07 40.91
N ILE A 377 -18.11 32.34 40.35
CA ILE A 377 -18.03 30.89 40.14
C ILE A 377 -17.44 30.69 38.73
N GLY A 378 -16.19 30.23 38.67
CA GLY A 378 -15.47 30.04 37.41
C GLY A 378 -15.28 28.58 36.98
N SER A 379 -15.75 27.61 37.77
CA SER A 379 -15.70 26.19 37.38
C SER A 379 -17.06 25.76 36.85
N VAL A 380 -17.11 25.36 35.58
CA VAL A 380 -18.34 25.00 34.86
C VAL A 380 -18.15 23.62 34.25
N ALA A 381 -19.19 22.78 34.36
CA ALA A 381 -19.22 21.46 33.75
C ALA A 381 -20.30 21.37 32.68
N LEU A 382 -20.00 20.75 31.53
CA LEU A 382 -20.95 20.53 30.44
C LEU A 382 -21.53 19.11 30.51
N TRP A 383 -22.84 19.02 30.73
CA TRP A 383 -23.63 17.79 30.56
C TRP A 383 -24.38 17.84 29.22
N ARG A 384 -23.99 17.08 28.20
CA ARG A 384 -22.81 16.21 28.07
C ARG A 384 -22.21 16.34 26.67
N LEU A 385 -20.97 15.86 26.48
CA LEU A 385 -20.32 15.86 25.16
C LEU A 385 -21.18 15.08 24.15
N GLY A 386 -21.28 15.60 22.93
CA GLY A 386 -22.05 15.05 21.83
C GLY A 386 -23.49 15.53 21.74
N ALA A 387 -24.06 16.06 22.82
CA ALA A 387 -25.42 16.61 22.82
C ALA A 387 -25.44 18.13 22.63
N GLU A 388 -24.30 18.80 22.82
CA GLU A 388 -24.23 20.24 22.91
C GLU A 388 -24.48 20.98 21.59
N ASP A 389 -24.86 22.24 21.69
CA ASP A 389 -24.73 23.21 20.60
C ASP A 389 -23.23 23.38 20.27
N PRO A 390 -22.76 23.06 19.04
CA PRO A 390 -21.34 23.19 18.70
C PRO A 390 -20.79 24.63 18.85
N GLY A 391 -21.66 25.63 18.77
CA GLY A 391 -21.32 27.03 19.02
C GLY A 391 -21.02 27.34 20.49
N LEU A 392 -21.36 26.46 21.44
CA LEU A 392 -21.01 26.59 22.87
C LEU A 392 -19.50 26.71 23.07
N TRP A 393 -18.71 25.98 22.29
CA TRP A 393 -17.25 25.97 22.38
C TRP A 393 -16.59 27.31 22.02
N SER A 394 -17.32 28.29 21.47
CA SER A 394 -16.79 29.65 21.31
C SER A 394 -16.78 30.46 22.60
N VAL A 395 -17.45 29.96 23.65
CA VAL A 395 -17.60 30.64 24.96
C VAL A 395 -17.29 29.75 26.16
N PHE A 396 -17.09 28.44 25.93
CA PHE A 396 -16.77 27.43 26.94
C PHE A 396 -15.41 26.77 26.62
N GLY A 397 -14.65 26.42 27.66
CA GLY A 397 -13.32 25.82 27.54
C GLY A 397 -12.25 26.59 28.32
N ARG A 398 -11.10 25.95 28.54
CA ARG A 398 -9.97 26.51 29.32
C ARG A 398 -9.39 27.80 28.73
N ASP A 399 -9.60 28.01 27.43
CA ASP A 399 -9.17 29.18 26.66
C ASP A 399 -10.13 30.37 26.83
N HIS A 400 -11.34 30.13 27.37
CA HIS A 400 -12.41 31.12 27.55
C HIS A 400 -12.57 31.54 29.02
N ARG A 401 -11.46 31.96 29.65
CA ARG A 401 -11.42 32.43 31.06
C ARG A 401 -12.28 33.68 31.32
N SER A 402 -12.55 34.45 30.27
CA SER A 402 -13.49 35.58 30.25
C SER A 402 -14.46 35.40 29.10
N LEU A 403 -15.72 35.80 29.30
CA LEU A 403 -16.73 35.71 28.26
C LEU A 403 -16.43 36.67 27.10
N PRO A 404 -16.47 36.19 25.85
CA PRO A 404 -16.34 37.04 24.66
C PRO A 404 -17.62 37.86 24.42
N ALA A 405 -17.64 38.67 23.37
CA ALA A 405 -18.85 39.38 22.95
C ALA A 405 -19.98 38.39 22.56
N VAL A 406 -21.24 38.79 22.74
CA VAL A 406 -22.41 37.93 22.41
C VAL A 406 -22.42 37.44 20.96
N SER A 407 -21.80 38.18 20.04
CA SER A 407 -21.68 37.77 18.62
C SER A 407 -20.76 36.57 18.41
N ALA A 408 -20.03 36.10 19.43
CA ALA A 408 -19.17 34.92 19.34
C ALA A 408 -19.95 33.64 19.03
N ILE A 409 -21.25 33.59 19.34
CA ILE A 409 -22.11 32.45 19.02
C ILE A 409 -22.86 32.61 17.70
N ASP A 410 -22.72 33.73 16.97
CA ASP A 410 -23.51 34.01 15.76
C ASP A 410 -23.28 32.97 14.64
N SER A 411 -22.02 32.54 14.48
CA SER A 411 -21.67 31.44 13.58
C SER A 411 -21.96 30.11 14.26
N ILE A 412 -22.78 29.28 13.62
CA ILE A 412 -23.04 27.92 14.07
C ILE A 412 -22.21 26.98 13.18
N PRO A 413 -21.26 26.20 13.72
CA PRO A 413 -20.53 25.20 12.95
C PRO A 413 -21.48 24.29 12.16
N ALA A 414 -21.01 23.74 11.05
CA ALA A 414 -21.80 22.76 10.31
C ALA A 414 -22.09 21.54 11.21
N GLY A 415 -23.24 20.91 10.99
CA GLY A 415 -23.64 19.74 11.76
C GLY A 415 -22.61 18.63 11.60
N THR A 416 -22.37 17.90 12.68
CA THR A 416 -21.31 16.91 12.82
C THR A 416 -21.84 15.49 12.90
N ILE A 417 -23.13 15.34 13.14
CA ILE A 417 -23.86 14.06 13.09
C ILE A 417 -24.34 13.85 11.66
N THR A 418 -23.94 12.75 11.02
CA THR A 418 -24.50 12.40 9.71
C THR A 418 -25.98 12.06 9.87
N ASP A 419 -26.82 12.80 9.15
CA ASP A 419 -28.25 12.53 9.08
C ASP A 419 -28.49 11.44 8.04
N ILE A 420 -29.11 10.35 8.47
CA ILE A 420 -29.36 9.18 7.64
C ILE A 420 -30.87 8.99 7.55
N GLU A 421 -31.43 9.25 6.37
CA GLU A 421 -32.87 9.20 6.15
C GLU A 421 -33.27 8.02 5.26
N GLY A 422 -34.29 7.25 5.66
CA GLY A 422 -34.85 6.16 4.85
C GLY A 422 -34.32 4.77 5.19
N ALA A 423 -34.67 3.78 4.37
CA ALA A 423 -34.48 2.36 4.67
C ALA A 423 -33.85 1.60 3.50
N GLY A 424 -32.87 0.73 3.77
CA GLY A 424 -32.13 -0.04 2.76
C GLY A 424 -30.65 0.33 2.67
N GLU A 425 -29.89 -0.40 1.85
CA GLU A 425 -28.43 -0.25 1.74
C GLU A 425 -27.97 0.51 0.48
N ILE A 426 -28.87 1.23 -0.19
CA ILE A 426 -28.53 2.00 -1.39
C ILE A 426 -28.50 3.48 -1.00
N LEU A 427 -27.32 4.10 -1.16
CA LEU A 427 -27.00 5.38 -0.57
C LEU A 427 -26.99 6.49 -1.63
N LYS A 428 -27.54 7.64 -1.25
CA LYS A 428 -27.45 8.89 -1.99
C LYS A 428 -27.15 10.03 -1.02
N ILE A 429 -26.11 10.79 -1.30
CA ILE A 429 -25.75 11.99 -0.53
C ILE A 429 -26.69 13.12 -0.97
N ALA A 430 -27.68 13.46 -0.13
CA ALA A 430 -28.70 14.45 -0.41
C ALA A 430 -28.20 15.89 -0.17
N ALA A 431 -27.41 16.09 0.89
CA ALA A 431 -26.82 17.37 1.23
C ALA A 431 -25.41 17.23 1.81
N THR A 432 -24.61 18.27 1.61
CA THR A 432 -23.29 18.44 2.23
C THR A 432 -23.39 19.40 3.42
N PRO A 433 -22.47 19.32 4.41
CA PRO A 433 -22.51 20.18 5.58
C PRO A 433 -22.48 21.66 5.22
N VAL A 434 -23.37 22.44 5.84
CA VAL A 434 -23.44 23.90 5.68
C VAL A 434 -23.49 24.54 7.07
N PRO A 435 -22.63 25.52 7.37
CA PRO A 435 -22.70 26.26 8.63
C PRO A 435 -24.03 26.99 8.81
N GLY A 436 -24.55 26.98 10.03
CA GLY A 436 -25.72 27.75 10.43
C GLY A 436 -25.35 29.19 10.78
N GLU A 437 -26.37 30.03 10.92
CA GLU A 437 -26.24 31.44 11.27
C GLU A 437 -27.39 31.85 12.18
N ARG A 438 -27.02 32.44 13.32
CA ARG A 438 -27.93 33.14 14.22
C ARG A 438 -27.39 34.53 14.51
N ARG A 439 -28.26 35.39 15.03
CA ARG A 439 -27.89 36.73 15.51
C ARG A 439 -28.26 36.85 16.97
N ALA A 440 -27.26 36.87 17.85
CA ALA A 440 -27.42 37.14 19.26
C ALA A 440 -27.52 38.65 19.51
N ILE A 441 -28.55 39.08 20.25
CA ILE A 441 -28.80 40.47 20.59
C ILE A 441 -28.39 40.70 22.05
N ALA A 442 -27.43 41.61 22.25
CA ALA A 442 -26.94 41.95 23.58
C ALA A 442 -28.03 42.57 24.47
N GLY A 443 -28.16 42.03 25.67
CA GLY A 443 -29.01 42.53 26.75
C GLY A 443 -28.25 43.31 27.82
N PRO A 444 -28.97 43.86 28.81
CA PRO A 444 -28.37 44.51 29.97
C PRO A 444 -27.35 43.59 30.66
N GLY A 445 -26.20 44.16 31.01
CA GLY A 445 -25.18 43.43 31.73
C GLY A 445 -24.32 42.46 30.90
N GLY A 446 -24.39 42.52 29.57
CA GLY A 446 -23.59 41.63 28.71
C GLY A 446 -24.15 40.21 28.61
N THR A 447 -25.42 40.00 28.96
CA THR A 447 -26.22 38.79 28.67
C THR A 447 -26.81 38.87 27.26
N ILE A 448 -27.44 37.81 26.77
CA ILE A 448 -28.21 37.75 25.54
C ILE A 448 -29.69 37.98 25.87
N ALA A 449 -30.29 39.00 25.26
CA ALA A 449 -31.70 39.35 25.43
C ALA A 449 -32.62 38.70 24.39
N ASP A 450 -32.09 38.33 23.22
CA ASP A 450 -32.85 37.75 22.12
C ASP A 450 -31.90 37.03 21.15
N VAL A 451 -32.40 36.01 20.45
CA VAL A 451 -31.67 35.32 19.37
C VAL A 451 -32.58 35.19 18.15
N GLN A 452 -32.05 35.54 16.98
CA GLN A 452 -32.72 35.38 15.71
C GLN A 452 -31.98 34.34 14.88
N PHE A 453 -32.56 33.15 14.73
CA PHE A 453 -32.02 32.12 13.84
C PHE A 453 -32.30 32.51 12.38
N GLN A 454 -31.24 32.70 11.59
CA GLN A 454 -31.34 33.03 10.17
C GLN A 454 -31.26 31.78 9.30
N ARG A 455 -30.38 30.84 9.67
CA ARG A 455 -30.19 29.55 9.01
C ARG A 455 -29.76 28.50 10.04
N LEU A 456 -30.37 27.33 10.04
CA LEU A 456 -29.92 26.21 10.85
C LEU A 456 -28.74 25.49 10.17
N PRO A 457 -27.75 24.98 10.94
CA PRO A 457 -26.62 24.25 10.36
C PRO A 457 -27.12 22.94 9.75
N LYS A 458 -26.51 22.50 8.65
CA LYS A 458 -26.76 21.18 8.06
C LYS A 458 -25.54 20.30 8.24
N ALA A 459 -25.77 19.01 8.45
CA ALA A 459 -24.73 18.00 8.38
C ALA A 459 -24.70 17.35 6.99
N TYR A 460 -23.94 16.25 6.84
CA TYR A 460 -24.15 15.36 5.71
C TYR A 460 -25.53 14.71 5.84
N GLU A 461 -26.28 14.69 4.74
CA GLU A 461 -27.58 14.04 4.65
C GLU A 461 -27.44 12.87 3.67
N VAL A 462 -27.67 11.65 4.15
CA VAL A 462 -27.53 10.40 3.41
C VAL A 462 -28.91 9.76 3.30
N ASP A 463 -29.51 9.87 2.12
CA ASP A 463 -30.70 9.15 1.74
C ASP A 463 -30.39 7.65 1.57
N ARG A 464 -31.17 6.79 2.22
CA ARG A 464 -31.19 5.34 2.08
C ARG A 464 -32.46 4.88 1.38
N THR A 465 -32.28 3.98 0.42
CA THR A 465 -33.36 3.21 -0.19
C THR A 465 -32.99 1.75 -0.34
N GLY A 466 -33.94 0.93 -0.79
CA GLY A 466 -33.70 -0.44 -1.21
C GLY A 466 -34.23 -1.50 -0.25
N TYR A 467 -34.84 -1.11 0.87
CA TYR A 467 -35.47 -2.06 1.77
C TYR A 467 -36.64 -2.78 1.08
N ARG A 468 -36.57 -4.11 1.02
CA ARG A 468 -37.61 -4.97 0.43
C ARG A 468 -37.73 -6.26 1.24
N ARG A 469 -38.89 -6.48 1.87
CA ARG A 469 -39.10 -7.69 2.66
C ARG A 469 -38.88 -8.96 1.83
N ASN A 470 -38.08 -9.89 2.36
CA ASN A 470 -37.74 -11.19 1.77
C ASN A 470 -36.99 -11.15 0.42
N LEU A 471 -36.45 -10.01 -0.02
CA LEU A 471 -35.58 -9.94 -1.19
C LEU A 471 -34.11 -9.80 -0.76
N LEU A 472 -33.20 -10.48 -1.44
CA LEU A 472 -31.76 -10.43 -1.14
C LEU A 472 -30.96 -10.22 -2.43
N ALA A 473 -29.94 -9.36 -2.40
CA ALA A 473 -28.95 -9.20 -3.44
C ALA A 473 -27.63 -9.84 -3.01
N LEU A 474 -27.17 -10.82 -3.79
CA LEU A 474 -25.82 -11.35 -3.66
C LEU A 474 -24.86 -10.42 -4.41
N THR A 475 -23.89 -9.88 -3.70
CA THR A 475 -22.85 -9.01 -4.26
C THR A 475 -21.46 -9.61 -4.10
N PHE A 476 -20.62 -9.43 -5.11
CA PHE A 476 -19.25 -9.92 -5.13
C PHE A 476 -18.26 -8.80 -5.40
N ASP A 477 -17.26 -8.65 -4.54
CA ASP A 477 -16.21 -7.62 -4.67
C ASP A 477 -14.86 -8.24 -5.08
N ASP A 478 -13.98 -7.35 -5.55
CA ASP A 478 -12.61 -7.56 -6.02
C ASP A 478 -12.43 -8.19 -7.41
N GLY A 479 -13.45 -8.85 -7.96
CA GLY A 479 -13.36 -9.56 -9.23
C GLY A 479 -13.05 -8.68 -10.45
N PRO A 480 -12.86 -9.30 -11.64
CA PRO A 480 -12.90 -10.73 -11.90
C PRO A 480 -11.54 -11.42 -11.74
N ASP A 481 -11.51 -12.58 -11.09
CA ASP A 481 -10.37 -13.51 -11.05
C ASP A 481 -10.55 -14.67 -12.06
N PRO A 482 -9.54 -15.02 -12.88
CA PRO A 482 -9.67 -16.05 -13.92
C PRO A 482 -9.90 -17.48 -13.39
N LYS A 483 -9.68 -17.74 -12.11
CA LYS A 483 -9.85 -19.04 -11.46
C LYS A 483 -11.15 -19.11 -10.66
N TRP A 484 -11.47 -18.10 -9.86
CA TRP A 484 -12.57 -18.15 -8.90
C TRP A 484 -13.90 -17.63 -9.45
N THR A 485 -13.90 -16.48 -10.13
CA THR A 485 -15.10 -15.88 -10.72
C THR A 485 -15.86 -16.86 -11.65
N PRO A 486 -15.21 -17.66 -12.53
CA PRO A 486 -15.93 -18.64 -13.35
C PRO A 486 -16.68 -19.69 -12.53
N GLN A 487 -16.10 -20.16 -11.42
CA GLN A 487 -16.71 -21.16 -10.55
C GLN A 487 -17.92 -20.58 -9.81
N ILE A 488 -17.84 -19.32 -9.38
CA ILE A 488 -18.97 -18.59 -8.78
C ILE A 488 -20.10 -18.43 -9.80
N LEU A 489 -19.78 -18.00 -11.03
CA LEU A 489 -20.76 -17.90 -12.12
C LEU A 489 -21.41 -19.25 -12.43
N ASP A 490 -20.66 -20.36 -12.41
CA ASP A 490 -21.20 -21.71 -12.60
C ASP A 490 -22.21 -22.08 -11.50
N VAL A 491 -21.91 -21.78 -10.23
CA VAL A 491 -22.84 -21.98 -9.10
C VAL A 491 -24.08 -21.11 -9.26
N LEU A 492 -23.93 -19.83 -9.55
CA LEU A 492 -25.06 -18.90 -9.71
C LEU A 492 -25.97 -19.33 -10.86
N LYS A 493 -25.39 -19.77 -11.98
CA LYS A 493 -26.12 -20.33 -13.13
C LYS A 493 -26.87 -21.60 -12.75
N GLN A 494 -26.22 -22.54 -12.06
CA GLN A 494 -26.86 -23.78 -11.58
C GLN A 494 -28.02 -23.48 -10.62
N LYS A 495 -27.86 -22.46 -9.77
CA LYS A 495 -28.86 -22.06 -8.79
C LYS A 495 -29.90 -21.08 -9.35
N HIS A 496 -29.77 -20.60 -10.58
CA HIS A 496 -30.61 -19.54 -11.14
C HIS A 496 -30.71 -18.32 -10.19
N ALA A 497 -29.58 -17.89 -9.63
CA ALA A 497 -29.51 -16.77 -8.71
C ALA A 497 -28.83 -15.58 -9.42
N PRO A 498 -29.53 -14.44 -9.63
CA PRO A 498 -28.87 -13.23 -10.09
C PRO A 498 -27.93 -12.68 -9.01
N ALA A 499 -26.93 -11.92 -9.43
CA ALA A 499 -25.92 -11.32 -8.55
C ALA A 499 -25.40 -10.02 -9.16
N THR A 500 -24.75 -9.20 -8.34
CA THR A 500 -24.11 -7.94 -8.73
C THR A 500 -22.61 -8.00 -8.40
N PHE A 501 -21.73 -7.76 -9.37
CA PHE A 501 -20.27 -7.82 -9.20
C PHE A 501 -19.67 -6.41 -9.18
N PHE A 502 -18.96 -6.02 -8.14
CA PHE A 502 -18.20 -4.78 -8.09
C PHE A 502 -16.75 -5.06 -8.50
N ILE A 503 -16.41 -4.66 -9.73
CA ILE A 503 -15.14 -5.07 -10.35
C ILE A 503 -14.01 -4.09 -10.11
N ILE A 504 -12.80 -4.63 -9.99
CA ILE A 504 -11.55 -3.88 -10.04
C ILE A 504 -11.09 -3.83 -11.52
N GLY A 505 -10.87 -2.62 -12.03
CA GLY A 505 -10.46 -2.39 -13.42
C GLY A 505 -9.17 -3.11 -13.82
N GLU A 506 -8.16 -3.13 -12.96
CA GLU A 506 -6.90 -3.85 -13.22
C GLU A 506 -7.12 -5.36 -13.40
N ASN A 507 -7.94 -5.97 -12.54
CA ASN A 507 -8.30 -7.39 -12.65
C ASN A 507 -9.08 -7.65 -13.96
N ALA A 508 -9.98 -6.74 -14.32
CA ALA A 508 -10.77 -6.83 -15.54
C ALA A 508 -9.96 -6.68 -16.84
N LEU A 509 -8.79 -6.04 -16.82
CA LEU A 509 -7.99 -5.71 -18.02
C LEU A 509 -7.71 -6.91 -18.92
N THR A 510 -7.53 -8.09 -18.32
CA THR A 510 -7.24 -9.35 -19.05
C THR A 510 -8.44 -10.29 -19.15
N GLN A 511 -9.62 -9.88 -18.66
CA GLN A 511 -10.77 -10.75 -18.42
C GLN A 511 -12.02 -10.33 -19.22
N ARG A 512 -11.83 -9.82 -20.44
CA ARG A 512 -12.93 -9.42 -21.34
C ARG A 512 -14.02 -10.48 -21.46
N SER A 513 -13.64 -11.75 -21.63
CA SER A 513 -14.61 -12.85 -21.76
C SER A 513 -15.44 -13.08 -20.50
N LEU A 514 -14.88 -12.86 -19.31
CA LEU A 514 -15.61 -12.99 -18.05
C LEU A 514 -16.60 -11.84 -17.85
N LEU A 515 -16.22 -10.59 -18.18
CA LEU A 515 -17.17 -9.48 -18.15
C LEU A 515 -18.34 -9.70 -19.11
N GLN A 516 -18.06 -10.15 -20.33
CA GLN A 516 -19.10 -10.49 -21.30
C GLN A 516 -19.98 -11.66 -20.83
N ARG A 517 -19.39 -12.66 -20.15
CA ARG A 517 -20.11 -13.75 -19.53
C ARG A 517 -21.05 -13.27 -18.42
N MET A 518 -20.56 -12.44 -17.49
CA MET A 518 -21.38 -11.85 -16.43
C MET A 518 -22.60 -11.12 -17.02
N VAL A 519 -22.38 -10.27 -18.03
CA VAL A 519 -23.46 -9.53 -18.70
C VAL A 519 -24.44 -10.46 -19.43
N SER A 520 -23.94 -11.46 -20.17
CA SER A 520 -24.80 -12.37 -20.94
C SER A 520 -25.58 -13.37 -20.07
N GLU A 521 -25.03 -13.76 -18.91
CA GLU A 521 -25.70 -14.63 -17.93
C GLU A 521 -26.68 -13.86 -17.02
N GLY A 522 -26.82 -12.55 -17.20
CA GLY A 522 -27.87 -11.74 -16.56
C GLY A 522 -27.47 -11.04 -15.26
N HIS A 523 -26.19 -11.07 -14.88
CA HIS A 523 -25.67 -10.42 -13.69
C HIS A 523 -25.51 -8.90 -13.89
N GLU A 524 -25.44 -8.15 -12.80
CA GLU A 524 -25.13 -6.72 -12.80
C GLU A 524 -23.68 -6.47 -12.45
N ILE A 525 -23.15 -5.33 -12.87
CA ILE A 525 -21.76 -4.96 -12.64
C ILE A 525 -21.70 -3.51 -12.16
N GLY A 526 -20.98 -3.31 -11.06
CA GLY A 526 -20.65 -2.01 -10.50
C GLY A 526 -19.14 -1.77 -10.51
N SER A 527 -18.74 -0.54 -10.24
CA SER A 527 -17.33 -0.16 -10.10
C SER A 527 -16.86 -0.40 -8.67
N HIS A 528 -15.70 -1.04 -8.52
CA HIS A 528 -14.91 -1.08 -7.28
C HIS A 528 -13.54 -0.42 -7.47
N THR A 529 -13.47 0.62 -8.33
CA THR A 529 -12.26 1.35 -8.74
C THR A 529 -11.30 0.55 -9.64
N TYR A 530 -10.18 1.15 -10.07
CA TYR A 530 -9.26 0.53 -11.02
C TYR A 530 -8.14 -0.24 -10.30
N THR A 531 -7.54 0.34 -9.26
CA THR A 531 -6.43 -0.23 -8.46
C THR A 531 -6.80 -0.53 -7.01
N HIS A 532 -8.08 -0.41 -6.64
CA HIS A 532 -8.58 -0.69 -5.28
C HIS A 532 -7.96 0.17 -4.14
N PRO A 533 -7.72 1.49 -4.33
CA PRO A 533 -7.15 2.31 -3.26
C PRO A 533 -8.20 2.67 -2.19
N ASN A 534 -7.73 2.96 -0.97
CA ASN A 534 -8.58 3.61 0.04
C ASN A 534 -8.87 5.05 -0.38
N LEU A 535 -10.11 5.33 -0.78
CA LEU A 535 -10.49 6.61 -1.37
C LEU A 535 -10.47 7.80 -0.40
N ALA A 536 -10.54 7.56 0.91
CA ALA A 536 -10.40 8.62 1.92
C ALA A 536 -8.98 9.18 1.98
N THR A 537 -7.99 8.42 1.50
CA THR A 537 -6.55 8.77 1.63
C THR A 537 -5.93 9.33 0.34
N VAL A 538 -6.68 9.30 -0.78
CA VAL A 538 -6.17 9.68 -2.10
C VAL A 538 -6.74 11.01 -2.57
N SER A 539 -6.01 11.68 -3.46
CA SER A 539 -6.47 12.96 -4.00
C SER A 539 -7.74 12.82 -4.87
N PRO A 540 -8.59 13.86 -4.96
CA PRO A 540 -9.76 13.85 -5.86
C PRO A 540 -9.41 13.57 -7.34
N GLY A 541 -8.20 13.95 -7.77
CA GLY A 541 -7.69 13.63 -9.11
C GLY A 541 -7.40 12.15 -9.31
N GLN A 542 -6.98 11.44 -8.26
CA GLN A 542 -6.82 10.00 -8.28
C GLN A 542 -8.18 9.29 -8.26
N VAL A 543 -9.12 9.69 -7.40
CA VAL A 543 -10.50 9.16 -7.40
C VAL A 543 -11.13 9.29 -8.80
N TRP A 544 -10.92 10.45 -9.43
CA TRP A 544 -11.35 10.68 -10.81
C TRP A 544 -10.75 9.67 -11.80
N PHE A 545 -9.44 9.43 -11.73
CA PHE A 545 -8.75 8.47 -12.60
C PHE A 545 -9.26 7.04 -12.37
N GLU A 546 -9.37 6.63 -11.11
CA GLU A 546 -9.84 5.30 -10.70
C GLU A 546 -11.22 4.95 -11.26
N LEU A 547 -12.18 5.87 -11.11
CA LEU A 547 -13.55 5.69 -11.61
C LEU A 547 -13.62 5.74 -13.14
N ASN A 548 -12.88 6.65 -13.77
CA ASN A 548 -12.93 6.82 -15.23
C ASN A 548 -12.21 5.70 -15.97
N ALA A 549 -11.06 5.24 -15.48
CA ALA A 549 -10.33 4.13 -16.09
C ALA A 549 -11.16 2.84 -16.05
N THR A 550 -11.82 2.56 -14.93
CA THR A 550 -12.71 1.40 -14.77
C THR A 550 -13.93 1.50 -15.69
N GLN A 551 -14.57 2.68 -15.74
CA GLN A 551 -15.68 2.97 -16.64
C GLN A 551 -15.29 2.75 -18.12
N ARG A 552 -14.17 3.34 -18.58
CA ARG A 552 -13.72 3.21 -19.98
C ARG A 552 -13.36 1.78 -20.35
N LEU A 553 -12.68 1.05 -19.48
CA LEU A 553 -12.38 -0.35 -19.69
C LEU A 553 -13.67 -1.17 -19.86
N PHE A 554 -14.64 -0.97 -18.98
CA PHE A 554 -15.91 -1.68 -19.01
C PHE A 554 -16.72 -1.36 -20.28
N GLN A 555 -16.81 -0.07 -20.64
CA GLN A 555 -17.44 0.41 -21.87
C GLN A 555 -16.80 -0.22 -23.12
N ALA A 556 -15.46 -0.22 -23.19
CA ALA A 556 -14.72 -0.81 -24.30
C ALA A 556 -14.97 -2.32 -24.46
N PHE A 557 -15.13 -3.05 -23.35
CA PHE A 557 -15.23 -4.51 -23.38
C PHE A 557 -16.67 -5.02 -23.56
N THR A 558 -17.65 -4.30 -23.04
CA THR A 558 -19.05 -4.74 -22.96
C THR A 558 -20.02 -3.90 -23.79
N GLY A 559 -19.70 -2.65 -24.10
CA GLY A 559 -20.63 -1.70 -24.71
C GLY A 559 -21.66 -1.11 -23.74
N HIS A 560 -21.47 -1.29 -22.43
CA HIS A 560 -22.33 -0.74 -21.38
C HIS A 560 -21.55 0.18 -20.44
N SER A 561 -22.24 1.04 -19.69
CA SER A 561 -21.65 1.91 -18.68
C SER A 561 -21.97 1.42 -17.27
N LEU A 562 -21.06 1.65 -16.31
CA LEU A 562 -21.27 1.35 -14.89
C LEU A 562 -22.03 2.50 -14.21
N ARG A 563 -23.02 2.16 -13.39
CA ARG A 563 -23.82 3.12 -12.61
C ARG A 563 -23.90 2.79 -11.13
N LEU A 564 -23.51 1.58 -10.75
CA LEU A 564 -23.38 1.16 -9.36
C LEU A 564 -21.93 1.32 -8.93
N PHE A 565 -21.72 1.68 -7.68
CA PHE A 565 -20.40 1.86 -7.10
C PHE A 565 -20.39 1.34 -5.66
N ARG A 566 -19.28 0.76 -5.26
CA ARG A 566 -18.95 0.51 -3.86
C ARG A 566 -17.52 0.94 -3.63
N ALA A 567 -17.28 1.73 -2.59
CA ALA A 567 -15.94 2.20 -2.28
C ALA A 567 -15.09 1.06 -1.70
N PRO A 568 -13.82 0.91 -2.10
CA PRO A 568 -12.89 0.02 -1.41
C PRO A 568 -12.80 0.35 0.09
N TYR A 569 -12.74 -0.67 0.94
CA TYR A 569 -12.70 -0.59 2.42
C TYR A 569 -13.94 0.02 3.11
N PHE A 570 -14.82 0.68 2.36
CA PHE A 570 -16.01 1.35 2.88
C PHE A 570 -17.25 0.78 2.20
N GLY A 571 -18.00 -0.02 2.94
CA GLY A 571 -19.19 -0.68 2.44
C GLY A 571 -20.38 -0.58 3.39
N ASP A 572 -20.25 0.00 4.58
CA ASP A 572 -21.35 0.03 5.53
C ASP A 572 -22.50 0.91 5.02
N ALA A 573 -23.74 0.48 5.26
CA ALA A 573 -24.93 1.22 4.89
C ALA A 573 -25.25 2.40 5.83
N GLU A 574 -24.44 2.60 6.87
CA GLU A 574 -24.52 3.69 7.83
C GLU A 574 -23.18 4.44 7.92
N PRO A 575 -22.76 5.14 6.84
CA PRO A 575 -21.53 5.91 6.88
C PRO A 575 -21.69 7.06 7.88
N SER A 576 -20.80 7.11 8.87
CA SER A 576 -20.89 8.04 10.00
C SER A 576 -19.82 9.12 9.96
N THR A 577 -18.80 8.93 9.11
CA THR A 577 -17.64 9.81 9.00
C THR A 577 -17.55 10.48 7.63
N ALA A 578 -16.95 11.67 7.57
CA ALA A 578 -16.69 12.36 6.31
C ALA A 578 -15.83 11.51 5.35
N ASP A 579 -14.88 10.74 5.89
CA ASP A 579 -14.00 9.84 5.14
C ASP A 579 -14.77 8.73 4.41
N GLU A 580 -15.92 8.30 4.91
CA GLU A 580 -16.81 7.33 4.28
C GLU A 580 -17.76 7.98 3.25
N ILE A 581 -18.21 9.21 3.53
CA ILE A 581 -19.21 9.92 2.73
C ILE A 581 -18.60 10.60 1.50
N GLU A 582 -17.42 11.21 1.63
CA GLU A 582 -16.77 11.93 0.54
C GLU A 582 -16.48 11.06 -0.71
N PRO A 583 -15.98 9.82 -0.59
CA PRO A 583 -15.84 8.91 -1.73
C PRO A 583 -17.17 8.63 -2.43
N ALA A 584 -18.24 8.40 -1.66
CA ALA A 584 -19.58 8.19 -2.19
C ALA A 584 -20.10 9.45 -2.92
N LEU A 585 -19.88 10.64 -2.36
CA LEU A 585 -20.23 11.91 -2.98
C LEU A 585 -19.47 12.13 -4.31
N GLN A 586 -18.16 11.90 -4.34
CA GLN A 586 -17.36 12.04 -5.57
C GLN A 586 -17.80 11.05 -6.66
N ALA A 587 -18.15 9.82 -6.29
CA ALA A 587 -18.75 8.88 -7.22
C ALA A 587 -20.14 9.34 -7.68
N GLN A 588 -20.95 9.88 -6.77
CA GLN A 588 -22.27 10.42 -7.06
C GLN A 588 -22.23 11.59 -8.06
N GLU A 589 -21.28 12.53 -7.94
CA GLU A 589 -21.06 13.62 -8.90
C GLU A 589 -20.76 13.14 -10.34
N ARG A 590 -20.37 11.87 -10.49
CA ARG A 590 -20.10 11.20 -11.77
C ARG A 590 -21.26 10.32 -12.23
N GLY A 591 -22.34 10.29 -11.46
CA GLY A 591 -23.56 9.56 -11.75
C GLY A 591 -23.59 8.14 -11.20
N TYR A 592 -22.68 7.77 -10.31
CA TYR A 592 -22.79 6.48 -9.63
C TYR A 592 -23.80 6.54 -8.48
N VAL A 593 -24.41 5.40 -8.17
CA VAL A 593 -25.18 5.16 -6.96
C VAL A 593 -24.37 4.24 -6.07
N SER A 594 -24.15 4.67 -4.83
CA SER A 594 -23.36 3.92 -3.86
C SER A 594 -24.18 2.79 -3.25
N VAL A 595 -23.57 1.61 -3.11
CA VAL A 595 -24.22 0.40 -2.59
C VAL A 595 -23.48 -0.05 -1.34
N GLY A 596 -24.09 0.18 -0.19
CA GLY A 596 -23.63 -0.30 1.10
C GLY A 596 -24.03 -1.76 1.37
N LEU A 597 -23.88 -2.17 2.63
CA LEU A 597 -24.16 -3.51 3.13
C LEU A 597 -24.36 -3.50 4.66
N HIS A 598 -25.11 -4.49 5.15
CA HIS A 598 -25.16 -4.88 6.57
C HIS A 598 -24.72 -6.34 6.79
N VAL A 599 -24.60 -7.13 5.73
CA VAL A 599 -24.27 -8.57 5.80
C VAL A 599 -22.90 -8.84 5.16
N ASP A 600 -21.84 -8.83 5.98
CA ASP A 600 -20.48 -9.26 5.61
C ASP A 600 -19.99 -10.44 6.47
N PRO A 601 -19.95 -11.69 5.94
CA PRO A 601 -19.43 -12.85 6.66
C PRO A 601 -17.89 -12.83 6.86
N GLY A 602 -17.16 -11.91 6.24
CA GLY A 602 -15.70 -11.84 6.29
C GLY A 602 -15.03 -12.98 5.54
N ASP A 603 -15.62 -13.46 4.44
CA ASP A 603 -15.13 -14.61 3.66
C ASP A 603 -13.72 -14.38 3.08
N TRP A 604 -13.36 -13.13 2.80
CA TRP A 604 -12.03 -12.72 2.39
C TRP A 604 -10.93 -13.14 3.41
N LYS A 605 -11.25 -13.17 4.72
CA LYS A 605 -10.34 -13.60 5.79
C LYS A 605 -10.10 -15.12 5.82
N ARG A 606 -10.91 -15.91 5.09
CA ARG A 606 -10.90 -17.38 5.08
C ARG A 606 -11.13 -18.00 6.47
N PRO A 607 -12.28 -17.71 7.12
CA PRO A 607 -12.57 -18.23 8.45
C PRO A 607 -13.03 -19.70 8.45
N GLY A 608 -13.14 -20.34 7.29
CA GLY A 608 -13.69 -21.68 7.09
C GLY A 608 -15.11 -21.66 6.50
N VAL A 609 -15.42 -22.66 5.67
CA VAL A 609 -16.71 -22.78 4.93
C VAL A 609 -17.92 -22.67 5.84
N GLN A 610 -17.93 -23.42 6.95
CA GLN A 610 -19.07 -23.45 7.88
C GLN A 610 -19.27 -22.09 8.56
N GLN A 611 -18.19 -21.42 8.93
CA GLN A 611 -18.26 -20.10 9.55
C GLN A 611 -18.81 -19.04 8.59
N ILE A 612 -18.47 -19.12 7.29
CA ILE A 612 -19.04 -18.23 6.27
C ILE A 612 -20.55 -18.46 6.18
N ILE A 613 -20.98 -19.72 6.09
CA ILE A 613 -22.40 -20.08 6.02
C ILE A 613 -23.15 -19.54 7.24
N ASP A 614 -22.71 -19.89 8.45
CA ASP A 614 -23.43 -19.55 9.67
C ASP A 614 -23.45 -18.03 9.88
N ALA A 615 -22.33 -17.33 9.65
CA ALA A 615 -22.26 -15.88 9.75
C ALA A 615 -23.16 -15.15 8.73
N THR A 616 -23.30 -15.68 7.50
CA THR A 616 -24.24 -15.12 6.52
C THR A 616 -25.68 -15.36 6.94
N ILE A 617 -26.05 -16.59 7.32
CA ILE A 617 -27.43 -16.91 7.73
C ILE A 617 -27.82 -16.10 8.96
N ASP A 618 -27.00 -16.11 10.01
CA ASP A 618 -27.27 -15.42 11.27
C ASP A 618 -27.47 -13.92 11.07
N ARG A 619 -26.63 -13.27 10.23
CA ARG A 619 -26.77 -11.84 9.96
C ARG A 619 -28.02 -11.51 9.13
N VAL A 620 -28.44 -12.37 8.22
CA VAL A 620 -29.70 -12.18 7.47
C VAL A 620 -30.92 -12.38 8.37
N THR A 621 -30.92 -13.41 9.23
CA THR A 621 -32.09 -13.76 10.06
C THR A 621 -32.20 -12.94 11.33
N SER A 622 -31.07 -12.62 11.97
CA SER A 622 -31.02 -11.99 13.30
C SER A 622 -30.60 -10.52 13.23
N GLY A 623 -29.97 -10.08 12.14
CA GLY A 623 -29.46 -8.71 11.97
C GLY A 623 -28.12 -8.45 12.67
N PRO A 624 -27.53 -7.25 12.49
CA PRO A 624 -26.37 -6.81 13.24
C PRO A 624 -26.66 -6.73 14.75
N LYS A 625 -25.69 -7.09 15.60
CA LYS A 625 -25.84 -7.02 17.08
C LYS A 625 -25.99 -5.61 17.64
N THR A 626 -25.77 -4.59 16.81
CA THR A 626 -25.88 -3.17 17.17
C THR A 626 -27.30 -2.61 16.97
N CYS A 627 -28.18 -3.40 16.36
CA CYS A 627 -29.57 -3.03 16.13
C CYS A 627 -30.45 -3.56 17.27
N ASP A 628 -30.46 -2.87 18.41
CA ASP A 628 -31.37 -3.16 19.52
C ASP A 628 -32.55 -2.19 19.47
N GLY A 629 -33.73 -2.71 19.10
CA GLY A 629 -35.03 -2.04 19.30
C GLY A 629 -35.34 -0.85 18.40
N ASP A 630 -35.65 -1.10 17.12
CA ASP A 630 -36.76 -0.46 16.37
C ASP A 630 -36.87 -1.08 14.96
N SER A 631 -37.89 -0.68 14.21
CA SER A 631 -38.51 -1.35 13.05
C SER A 631 -37.55 -2.08 12.07
N ASP A 632 -38.00 -3.20 11.46
CA ASP A 632 -37.27 -3.95 10.41
C ASP A 632 -36.74 -3.09 9.24
N ALA A 633 -37.22 -1.84 9.09
CA ALA A 633 -36.82 -0.90 8.05
C ALA A 633 -35.48 -0.21 8.35
N ASP A 634 -35.16 0.04 9.62
CA ASP A 634 -33.96 0.81 10.00
C ASP A 634 -32.69 -0.05 9.87
N CYS A 635 -32.79 -1.37 10.11
CA CYS A 635 -31.70 -2.33 9.90
C CYS A 635 -31.97 -3.31 8.75
N SER A 636 -31.96 -2.79 7.52
CA SER A 636 -32.14 -3.57 6.30
C SER A 636 -31.06 -4.65 6.10
N ARG A 637 -31.45 -5.81 5.56
CA ARG A 637 -30.59 -7.01 5.42
C ARG A 637 -30.61 -7.54 3.99
N ASN A 638 -30.81 -6.63 3.05
CA ASN A 638 -31.09 -6.92 1.66
C ASN A 638 -29.81 -7.15 0.84
N VAL A 639 -28.65 -6.64 1.25
CA VAL A 639 -27.39 -6.77 0.50
C VAL A 639 -26.37 -7.66 1.23
N ILE A 640 -25.98 -8.77 0.59
CA ILE A 640 -24.98 -9.73 1.09
C ILE A 640 -23.67 -9.53 0.32
N LEU A 641 -22.59 -9.22 1.04
CA LEU A 641 -21.24 -9.14 0.49
C LEU A 641 -20.50 -10.49 0.57
N LEU A 642 -19.90 -10.90 -0.54
CA LEU A 642 -18.91 -11.96 -0.67
C LEU A 642 -17.78 -11.49 -1.61
N HIS A 643 -16.69 -12.24 -1.73
CA HIS A 643 -15.56 -11.84 -2.59
C HIS A 643 -15.28 -12.89 -3.68
N ASP A 644 -15.06 -12.46 -4.93
CA ASP A 644 -14.70 -13.34 -6.04
C ASP A 644 -13.23 -13.21 -6.49
N ALA A 645 -12.43 -12.35 -5.85
CA ALA A 645 -10.98 -12.29 -5.99
C ALA A 645 -10.26 -12.04 -4.64
N GLY A 646 -9.13 -11.31 -4.62
CA GLY A 646 -8.39 -11.04 -3.37
C GLY A 646 -7.73 -12.30 -2.76
N GLY A 647 -7.17 -13.18 -3.58
CA GLY A 647 -6.48 -14.41 -3.16
C GLY A 647 -7.32 -15.68 -3.33
N ASN A 648 -7.14 -16.67 -2.46
CA ASN A 648 -7.82 -17.97 -2.57
C ASN A 648 -9.27 -17.91 -2.08
N ARG A 649 -10.25 -18.07 -2.99
CA ARG A 649 -11.70 -18.05 -2.72
C ARG A 649 -12.38 -19.43 -2.68
N ALA A 650 -11.63 -20.52 -2.47
CA ALA A 650 -12.21 -21.86 -2.44
C ALA A 650 -13.33 -22.02 -1.38
N GLU A 651 -13.20 -21.36 -0.22
CA GLU A 651 -14.20 -21.44 0.85
C GLU A 651 -15.50 -20.72 0.47
N THR A 652 -15.40 -19.55 -0.17
CA THR A 652 -16.55 -18.79 -0.71
C THR A 652 -17.30 -19.61 -1.75
N VAL A 653 -16.59 -20.22 -2.70
CA VAL A 653 -17.18 -21.09 -3.74
C VAL A 653 -17.92 -22.28 -3.11
N ALA A 654 -17.35 -22.89 -2.07
CA ALA A 654 -17.97 -24.03 -1.38
C ALA A 654 -19.20 -23.63 -0.53
N ALA A 655 -19.18 -22.45 0.09
CA ALA A 655 -20.26 -21.96 0.94
C ALA A 655 -21.48 -21.48 0.13
N LEU A 656 -21.24 -20.83 -1.01
CA LEU A 656 -22.26 -20.17 -1.84
C LEU A 656 -23.50 -21.03 -2.17
N PRO A 657 -23.40 -22.29 -2.67
CA PRO A 657 -24.59 -23.08 -2.99
C PRO A 657 -25.45 -23.38 -1.74
N VAL A 658 -24.82 -23.58 -0.59
CA VAL A 658 -25.52 -23.85 0.68
C VAL A 658 -26.22 -22.60 1.21
N ILE A 659 -25.57 -21.43 1.11
CA ILE A 659 -26.15 -20.13 1.47
C ILE A 659 -27.43 -19.90 0.65
N ILE A 660 -27.35 -20.08 -0.68
CA ILE A 660 -28.50 -19.88 -1.57
C ILE A 660 -29.66 -20.81 -1.21
N ASP A 661 -29.38 -22.09 -0.99
CA ASP A 661 -30.42 -23.08 -0.69
C ASP A 661 -31.08 -22.82 0.68
N ARG A 662 -30.28 -22.52 1.72
CA ARG A 662 -30.80 -22.25 3.07
C ARG A 662 -31.65 -20.99 3.11
N LEU A 663 -31.20 -19.89 2.50
CA LEU A 663 -31.97 -18.65 2.48
C LEU A 663 -33.27 -18.79 1.67
N ARG A 664 -33.26 -19.55 0.57
CA ARG A 664 -34.51 -19.88 -0.15
C ARG A 664 -35.45 -20.74 0.68
N ALA A 665 -34.93 -21.71 1.44
CA ALA A 665 -35.74 -22.52 2.34
C ALA A 665 -36.39 -21.69 3.47
N LEU A 666 -35.74 -20.58 3.85
CA LEU A 666 -36.28 -19.57 4.78
C LEU A 666 -37.24 -18.57 4.11
N GLY A 667 -37.51 -18.68 2.80
CA GLY A 667 -38.48 -17.86 2.07
C GLY A 667 -37.93 -16.63 1.35
N TYR A 668 -36.60 -16.44 1.33
CA TYR A 668 -35.97 -15.32 0.62
C TYR A 668 -35.85 -15.56 -0.90
N ARG A 669 -35.89 -14.47 -1.67
CA ARG A 669 -35.68 -14.47 -3.13
C ARG A 669 -34.49 -13.61 -3.53
N PHE A 670 -33.64 -14.15 -4.40
CA PHE A 670 -32.46 -13.45 -4.89
C PHE A 670 -32.77 -12.54 -6.08
N VAL A 671 -32.37 -11.27 -5.99
CA VAL A 671 -32.56 -10.22 -7.01
C VAL A 671 -31.27 -9.40 -7.17
N PRO A 672 -31.03 -8.75 -8.32
CA PRO A 672 -29.95 -7.78 -8.44
C PRO A 672 -30.18 -6.53 -7.59
N VAL A 673 -29.12 -5.79 -7.29
CA VAL A 673 -29.19 -4.53 -6.52
C VAL A 673 -30.13 -3.50 -7.15
N SER A 674 -30.18 -3.38 -8.49
CA SER A 674 -31.10 -2.44 -9.14
C SER A 674 -32.57 -2.68 -8.77
N THR A 675 -32.98 -3.94 -8.59
CA THR A 675 -34.37 -4.29 -8.25
C THR A 675 -34.74 -3.83 -6.84
N LEU A 676 -33.78 -3.85 -5.91
CA LEU A 676 -33.96 -3.29 -4.57
C LEU A 676 -34.24 -1.78 -4.68
N ALA A 677 -33.44 -1.06 -5.48
CA ALA A 677 -33.59 0.38 -5.74
C ALA A 677 -34.80 0.77 -6.61
N GLY A 678 -35.63 -0.18 -7.08
CA GLY A 678 -36.71 0.13 -8.03
C GLY A 678 -36.22 0.51 -9.44
N LEU A 679 -34.96 0.26 -9.75
CA LEU A 679 -34.32 0.54 -11.03
C LEU A 679 -34.36 -0.69 -11.95
N SER A 680 -34.38 -0.46 -13.25
CA SER A 680 -34.16 -1.54 -14.22
C SER A 680 -32.67 -1.85 -14.36
N ARG A 681 -32.33 -3.08 -14.75
CA ARG A 681 -30.96 -3.47 -15.13
C ARG A 681 -30.39 -2.61 -16.26
N HIS A 682 -31.24 -2.10 -17.15
CA HIS A 682 -30.81 -1.19 -18.21
C HIS A 682 -30.45 0.20 -17.68
N ALA A 683 -31.07 0.64 -16.59
CA ALA A 683 -30.71 1.89 -15.91
C ALA A 683 -29.42 1.76 -15.09
N SER A 684 -29.14 0.57 -14.53
CA SER A 684 -27.88 0.29 -13.81
C SER A 684 -26.69 0.03 -14.76
N MET A 685 -26.95 -0.46 -15.98
CA MET A 685 -25.93 -0.68 -17.02
C MET A 685 -26.37 -0.19 -18.41
N PRO A 686 -26.52 1.12 -18.63
CA PRO A 686 -27.02 1.66 -19.88
C PRO A 686 -26.02 1.43 -21.02
N PRO A 687 -26.51 1.19 -22.26
CA PRO A 687 -25.65 1.07 -23.43
C PRO A 687 -24.95 2.40 -23.69
N ILE A 688 -23.72 2.34 -24.20
CA ILE A 688 -22.93 3.53 -24.52
C ILE A 688 -23.51 4.33 -25.69
N SER A 689 -23.36 5.66 -25.63
CA SER A 689 -23.78 6.59 -26.69
C SER A 689 -22.99 6.36 -27.99
N ALA A 690 -23.52 6.81 -29.14
CA ALA A 690 -22.82 6.65 -30.43
C ALA A 690 -21.43 7.35 -30.46
N SER A 691 -21.29 8.50 -29.77
CA SER A 691 -20.00 9.17 -29.61
C SER A 691 -19.04 8.37 -28.73
N ASP A 692 -19.55 7.74 -27.67
CA ASP A 692 -18.74 6.88 -26.80
C ASP A 692 -18.38 5.56 -27.48
N GLN A 693 -19.17 5.05 -28.43
CA GLN A 693 -18.81 3.85 -29.21
C GLN A 693 -17.52 4.02 -30.01
N LEU A 694 -17.30 5.21 -30.58
CA LEU A 694 -16.06 5.50 -31.30
C LEU A 694 -14.85 5.51 -30.34
N ALA A 695 -14.99 6.17 -29.18
CA ALA A 695 -13.95 6.18 -28.14
C ALA A 695 -13.69 4.76 -27.60
N ALA A 696 -14.75 4.02 -27.28
CA ALA A 696 -14.72 2.65 -26.78
C ALA A 696 -14.01 1.69 -27.75
N ASN A 697 -14.11 1.90 -29.07
CA ASN A 697 -13.37 1.09 -30.04
C ASN A 697 -11.86 1.36 -30.04
N VAL A 698 -11.47 2.63 -29.90
CA VAL A 698 -10.05 3.02 -29.74
C VAL A 698 -9.51 2.48 -28.42
N ASP A 699 -10.27 2.65 -27.34
CA ASP A 699 -9.94 2.11 -26.02
C ASP A 699 -9.86 0.60 -26.03
N LEU A 700 -10.75 -0.09 -26.75
CA LEU A 700 -10.71 -1.54 -26.88
C LEU A 700 -9.39 -1.96 -27.51
N ALA A 701 -8.90 -1.27 -28.54
CA ALA A 701 -7.60 -1.55 -29.12
C ALA A 701 -6.45 -1.29 -28.13
N LEU A 702 -6.50 -0.18 -27.39
CA LEU A 702 -5.49 0.18 -26.39
C LEU A 702 -5.46 -0.80 -25.21
N PHE A 703 -6.58 -1.04 -24.55
CA PHE A 703 -6.69 -1.99 -23.44
C PHE A 703 -6.40 -3.42 -23.87
N SER A 704 -6.82 -3.84 -25.07
CA SER A 704 -6.45 -5.17 -25.61
C SER A 704 -4.94 -5.26 -25.89
N ALA A 705 -4.31 -4.20 -26.38
CA ALA A 705 -2.86 -4.16 -26.56
C ALA A 705 -2.13 -4.20 -25.21
N LEU A 706 -2.58 -3.44 -24.21
CA LEU A 706 -2.03 -3.45 -22.85
C LEU A 706 -2.16 -4.82 -22.20
N GLY A 707 -3.36 -5.42 -22.24
CA GLY A 707 -3.59 -6.78 -21.75
C GLY A 707 -2.74 -7.82 -22.49
N GLY A 708 -2.60 -7.68 -23.81
CA GLY A 708 -1.73 -8.53 -24.64
C GLY A 708 -0.24 -8.40 -24.28
N ILE A 709 0.23 -7.18 -24.00
CA ILE A 709 1.59 -6.92 -23.52
C ILE A 709 1.79 -7.56 -22.14
N ALA A 710 0.85 -7.40 -21.21
CA ALA A 710 0.94 -7.99 -19.88
C ALA A 710 1.03 -9.53 -19.94
N VAL A 711 0.15 -10.17 -20.72
CA VAL A 711 0.18 -11.62 -20.95
C VAL A 711 1.47 -12.04 -21.65
N GLY A 712 1.91 -11.28 -22.66
CA GLY A 712 3.14 -11.53 -23.40
C GLY A 712 4.39 -11.47 -22.52
N LEU A 713 4.50 -10.46 -21.65
CA LEU A 713 5.58 -10.31 -20.68
C LEU A 713 5.59 -11.48 -19.69
N ARG A 714 4.43 -11.88 -19.17
CA ARG A 714 4.31 -13.05 -18.29
C ARG A 714 4.87 -14.32 -18.95
N TRP A 715 4.47 -14.61 -20.19
CA TRP A 715 4.98 -15.76 -20.94
C TRP A 715 6.47 -15.63 -21.26
N LEU A 716 6.92 -14.44 -21.67
CA LEU A 716 8.31 -14.15 -21.92
C LEU A 716 9.17 -14.47 -20.69
N PHE A 717 8.72 -14.05 -19.51
CA PHE A 717 9.42 -14.29 -18.25
C PHE A 717 9.42 -15.76 -17.87
N MET A 718 8.26 -16.44 -17.93
CA MET A 718 8.19 -17.87 -17.65
C MET A 718 9.11 -18.69 -18.57
N ILE A 719 9.12 -18.38 -19.87
CA ILE A 719 9.98 -19.05 -20.85
C ILE A 719 11.45 -18.74 -20.58
N ALA A 720 11.81 -17.48 -20.36
CA ALA A 720 13.18 -17.05 -20.09
C ALA A 720 13.76 -17.70 -18.82
N ILE A 721 12.97 -17.72 -17.74
CA ILE A 721 13.33 -18.35 -16.46
C ILE A 721 13.49 -19.86 -16.65
N THR A 722 12.52 -20.52 -17.28
CA THR A 722 12.55 -21.97 -17.50
C THR A 722 13.77 -22.38 -18.33
N ILE A 723 14.02 -21.70 -19.45
CA ILE A 723 15.17 -21.96 -20.31
C ILE A 723 16.50 -21.69 -19.57
N GLY A 724 16.55 -20.64 -18.75
CA GLY A 724 17.70 -20.32 -17.91
C GLY A 724 18.01 -21.42 -16.88
N ILE A 725 16.99 -21.92 -16.17
CA ILE A 725 17.12 -23.01 -15.19
C ILE A 725 17.57 -24.30 -15.89
N LEU A 726 16.91 -24.66 -17.00
CA LEU A 726 17.27 -25.86 -17.76
C LEU A 726 18.72 -25.80 -18.26
N ARG A 727 19.18 -24.64 -18.74
CA ARG A 727 20.59 -24.45 -19.12
C ARG A 727 21.53 -24.66 -17.94
N ALA A 728 21.27 -24.02 -16.80
CA ALA A 728 22.14 -24.09 -15.63
C ALA A 728 22.28 -25.54 -15.14
N LEU A 729 21.16 -26.27 -15.06
CA LEU A 729 21.15 -27.69 -14.70
C LEU A 729 21.86 -28.56 -15.73
N ALA A 730 21.60 -28.34 -17.03
CA ALA A 730 22.22 -29.12 -18.11
C ALA A 730 23.74 -28.91 -18.17
N LEU A 731 24.23 -27.67 -18.12
CA LEU A 731 25.66 -27.36 -18.11
C LEU A 731 26.34 -27.94 -16.88
N SER A 732 25.73 -27.81 -15.71
CA SER A 732 26.27 -28.38 -14.46
C SER A 732 26.34 -29.91 -14.52
N ALA A 733 25.29 -30.57 -14.99
CA ALA A 733 25.26 -32.03 -15.15
C ALA A 733 26.32 -32.51 -16.16
N LEU A 734 26.42 -31.86 -17.33
CA LEU A 734 27.42 -32.19 -18.35
C LEU A 734 28.84 -31.97 -17.84
N ALA A 735 29.09 -30.88 -17.13
CA ALA A 735 30.39 -30.59 -16.54
C ALA A 735 30.78 -31.62 -15.46
N LEU A 736 29.85 -32.06 -14.61
CA LEU A 736 30.07 -33.12 -13.62
C LEU A 736 30.33 -34.49 -14.26
N ILE A 737 29.55 -34.85 -15.29
CA ILE A 737 29.76 -36.09 -16.06
C ILE A 737 31.16 -36.08 -16.68
N GLN A 738 31.55 -34.94 -17.27
CA GLN A 738 32.86 -34.75 -17.88
C GLN A 738 33.98 -34.85 -16.83
N ALA A 739 33.85 -34.18 -15.68
CA ALA A 739 34.85 -34.22 -14.62
C ALA A 739 35.07 -35.62 -14.03
N ARG A 740 34.00 -36.39 -13.83
CA ARG A 740 34.10 -37.80 -13.37
C ARG A 740 34.85 -38.68 -14.38
N ARG A 741 34.71 -38.40 -15.67
CA ARG A 741 35.40 -39.13 -16.73
C ARG A 741 36.84 -38.68 -16.90
N GLU A 742 37.13 -37.40 -16.78
CA GLU A 742 38.49 -36.85 -16.84
C GLU A 742 39.39 -37.48 -15.78
N GLY A 743 38.88 -37.74 -14.58
CA GLY A 743 39.61 -38.50 -13.55
C GLY A 743 39.98 -39.94 -13.97
N ARG A 744 39.41 -40.45 -15.06
CA ARG A 744 39.69 -41.76 -15.66
C ARG A 744 40.37 -41.67 -17.03
N THR A 745 40.52 -40.47 -17.60
CA THR A 745 41.10 -40.28 -18.93
C THR A 745 42.62 -40.30 -18.85
N VAL A 746 43.25 -41.20 -19.60
CA VAL A 746 44.69 -41.16 -19.83
C VAL A 746 44.98 -40.07 -20.86
N PHE A 747 45.70 -39.03 -20.45
CA PHE A 747 46.12 -37.98 -21.37
C PHE A 747 47.23 -38.48 -22.29
N PRO A 748 47.34 -37.97 -23.54
CA PRO A 748 48.50 -38.22 -24.39
C PRO A 748 49.80 -37.84 -23.67
N ALA A 749 50.87 -38.60 -23.93
CA ALA A 749 52.18 -38.32 -23.38
C ALA A 749 52.70 -36.97 -23.90
N ILE A 750 53.47 -36.25 -23.08
CA ILE A 750 54.16 -35.04 -23.52
C ILE A 750 55.39 -35.47 -24.32
N ASP A 751 55.58 -34.81 -25.47
CA ASP A 751 56.70 -35.03 -26.38
C ASP A 751 57.66 -33.83 -26.29
N PRO A 752 58.80 -33.94 -25.58
CA PRO A 752 59.72 -32.83 -25.35
C PRO A 752 60.38 -32.28 -26.61
N VAL A 753 60.48 -33.08 -27.68
CA VAL A 753 61.08 -32.66 -28.95
C VAL A 753 60.05 -32.00 -29.88
N ARG A 754 58.78 -31.96 -29.49
CA ARG A 754 57.72 -31.31 -30.29
C ARG A 754 58.07 -29.83 -30.48
N PHE A 755 58.08 -29.39 -31.74
CA PHE A 755 58.42 -28.02 -32.10
C PHE A 755 57.16 -27.17 -32.35
N VAL A 756 57.02 -26.06 -31.62
CA VAL A 756 55.84 -25.19 -31.64
C VAL A 756 56.25 -23.74 -31.96
N THR A 757 55.51 -23.10 -32.87
CA THR A 757 55.66 -21.65 -33.11
C THR A 757 54.68 -20.87 -32.24
N VAL A 758 55.16 -19.91 -31.46
CA VAL A 758 54.33 -18.99 -30.68
C VAL A 758 54.33 -17.61 -31.35
N LEU A 759 53.15 -17.18 -31.80
CA LEU A 759 52.91 -15.86 -32.37
C LEU A 759 52.42 -14.91 -31.28
N ILE A 760 53.13 -13.80 -31.07
CA ILE A 760 52.74 -12.76 -30.11
C ILE A 760 52.45 -11.46 -30.89
N PRO A 761 51.19 -11.18 -31.27
CA PRO A 761 50.84 -9.90 -31.87
C PRO A 761 50.91 -8.80 -30.81
N ALA A 762 51.59 -7.70 -31.13
CA ALA A 762 51.80 -6.59 -30.22
C ALA A 762 51.42 -5.25 -30.89
N TYR A 763 50.71 -4.39 -30.16
CA TYR A 763 50.46 -3.00 -30.56
C TYR A 763 50.37 -2.09 -29.35
N ASN A 764 51.44 -1.37 -29.07
CA ASN A 764 51.65 -0.57 -27.88
C ASN A 764 51.58 -1.38 -26.56
N GLU A 765 52.44 -2.38 -26.45
CA GLU A 765 52.49 -3.35 -25.35
C GLU A 765 53.83 -3.28 -24.57
N GLU A 766 54.50 -2.13 -24.57
CA GLU A 766 55.84 -1.93 -23.96
C GLU A 766 55.94 -2.41 -22.49
N ARG A 767 54.81 -2.36 -21.76
CA ARG A 767 54.75 -2.70 -20.32
C ARG A 767 54.67 -4.20 -20.03
N VAL A 768 54.28 -5.02 -21.02
CA VAL A 768 53.95 -6.44 -20.81
C VAL A 768 54.70 -7.38 -21.76
N ILE A 769 55.17 -6.88 -22.90
CA ILE A 769 55.73 -7.70 -23.97
C ILE A 769 56.97 -8.50 -23.55
N GLU A 770 57.89 -7.88 -22.80
CA GLU A 770 59.11 -8.57 -22.34
C GLU A 770 58.75 -9.79 -21.50
N ARG A 771 57.83 -9.62 -20.56
CA ARG A 771 57.42 -10.67 -19.65
C ARG A 771 56.71 -11.81 -20.38
N ALA A 772 55.86 -11.49 -21.36
CA ALA A 772 55.21 -12.49 -22.21
C ALA A 772 56.24 -13.35 -22.97
N VAL A 773 57.25 -12.72 -23.60
CA VAL A 773 58.31 -13.45 -24.30
C VAL A 773 59.13 -14.32 -23.33
N ARG A 774 59.55 -13.78 -22.17
CA ARG A 774 60.25 -14.58 -21.15
C ARG A 774 59.42 -15.77 -20.68
N GLY A 775 58.12 -15.58 -20.47
CA GLY A 775 57.20 -16.64 -20.06
C GLY A 775 57.13 -17.79 -21.07
N VAL A 776 57.12 -17.47 -22.37
CA VAL A 776 57.16 -18.48 -23.43
C VAL A 776 58.51 -19.20 -23.47
N LEU A 777 59.62 -18.47 -23.38
CA LEU A 777 60.98 -19.05 -23.40
C LEU A 777 61.29 -19.92 -22.17
N ALA A 778 60.57 -19.71 -21.06
CA ALA A 778 60.65 -20.51 -19.84
C ALA A 778 59.80 -21.80 -19.91
N SER A 779 59.17 -22.11 -21.05
CA SER A 779 58.41 -23.34 -21.22
C SER A 779 59.30 -24.57 -21.12
N VAL A 780 58.81 -25.61 -20.46
CA VAL A 780 59.50 -26.90 -20.27
C VAL A 780 58.82 -28.01 -21.06
N ASP A 781 59.56 -29.07 -21.36
CA ASP A 781 59.08 -30.26 -22.07
C ASP A 781 58.47 -29.98 -23.46
N VAL A 782 59.01 -28.98 -24.17
CA VAL A 782 58.63 -28.62 -25.54
C VAL A 782 59.70 -27.73 -26.18
N ALA A 783 59.92 -27.84 -27.48
CA ALA A 783 60.77 -26.92 -28.23
C ALA A 783 59.93 -25.78 -28.83
N VAL A 784 60.37 -24.53 -28.65
CA VAL A 784 59.60 -23.35 -29.10
C VAL A 784 60.43 -22.40 -29.95
N GLU A 785 59.77 -21.77 -30.92
CA GLU A 785 60.18 -20.48 -31.47
C GLU A 785 59.13 -19.42 -31.17
N VAL A 786 59.55 -18.17 -30.99
CA VAL A 786 58.69 -17.03 -30.68
C VAL A 786 58.79 -16.02 -31.81
N ILE A 787 57.66 -15.69 -32.42
CA ILE A 787 57.57 -14.62 -33.42
C ILE A 787 56.74 -13.50 -32.80
N VAL A 788 57.41 -12.42 -32.41
CA VAL A 788 56.74 -11.19 -31.95
C VAL A 788 56.40 -10.37 -33.18
N ILE A 789 55.12 -10.09 -33.40
CA ILE A 789 54.65 -9.28 -34.53
C ILE A 789 54.20 -7.92 -34.01
N ASP A 790 55.05 -6.91 -34.13
CA ASP A 790 54.70 -5.52 -33.84
C ASP A 790 53.88 -4.92 -34.99
N ASP A 791 52.57 -4.72 -34.77
CA ASP A 791 51.62 -4.12 -35.72
C ASP A 791 51.73 -2.59 -35.75
N GLY A 792 52.96 -2.06 -35.86
CA GLY A 792 53.25 -0.63 -35.99
C GLY A 792 53.05 0.16 -34.71
N SER A 793 53.52 -0.37 -33.57
CA SER A 793 53.49 0.31 -32.27
C SER A 793 54.07 1.71 -32.32
N LYS A 794 53.50 2.61 -31.51
CA LYS A 794 53.91 4.00 -31.34
C LYS A 794 54.70 4.22 -30.05
N ASP A 795 54.82 3.19 -29.23
CA ASP A 795 55.57 3.18 -27.97
C ASP A 795 56.86 2.35 -28.12
N ALA A 796 57.53 2.03 -27.01
CA ALA A 796 58.81 1.32 -27.06
C ALA A 796 58.72 -0.21 -27.31
N THR A 797 57.57 -0.75 -27.72
CA THR A 797 57.35 -2.22 -27.86
C THR A 797 58.44 -2.93 -28.65
N SER A 798 58.72 -2.53 -29.90
CA SER A 798 59.78 -3.14 -30.72
C SER A 798 61.17 -2.97 -30.08
N ALA A 799 61.44 -1.80 -29.49
CA ALA A 799 62.73 -1.51 -28.86
C ALA A 799 63.00 -2.42 -27.65
N VAL A 800 61.98 -2.65 -26.82
CA VAL A 800 62.04 -3.57 -25.67
C VAL A 800 62.36 -5.00 -26.13
N VAL A 801 61.69 -5.48 -27.19
CA VAL A 801 61.92 -6.84 -27.71
C VAL A 801 63.32 -6.99 -28.30
N SER A 802 63.76 -6.04 -29.11
CA SER A 802 65.11 -6.04 -29.69
C SER A 802 66.20 -6.00 -28.62
N ALA A 803 66.04 -5.15 -27.60
CA ALA A 803 67.03 -5.01 -26.53
C ALA A 803 67.10 -6.25 -25.62
N ALA A 804 65.98 -6.89 -25.33
CA ALA A 804 65.93 -8.02 -24.40
C ALA A 804 66.20 -9.38 -25.06
N PHE A 805 65.94 -9.54 -26.36
CA PHE A 805 65.96 -10.85 -27.04
C PHE A 805 66.63 -10.86 -28.42
N GLY A 806 67.29 -9.77 -28.84
CA GLY A 806 67.93 -9.69 -30.16
C GLY A 806 68.95 -10.79 -30.44
N ASP A 807 69.60 -11.32 -29.39
CA ASP A 807 70.59 -12.38 -29.49
C ASP A 807 70.03 -13.80 -29.25
N ASP A 808 68.75 -13.96 -28.88
CA ASP A 808 68.15 -15.29 -28.67
C ASP A 808 67.67 -15.86 -30.02
N PRO A 809 68.27 -16.96 -30.54
CA PRO A 809 67.94 -17.49 -31.86
C PRO A 809 66.53 -18.07 -31.95
N ARG A 810 65.84 -18.23 -30.82
CA ARG A 810 64.44 -18.68 -30.76
C ARG A 810 63.46 -17.52 -30.95
N VAL A 811 63.87 -16.26 -30.83
CA VAL A 811 62.99 -15.09 -30.90
C VAL A 811 63.19 -14.34 -32.22
N ARG A 812 62.08 -13.97 -32.88
CA ARG A 812 62.07 -13.16 -34.10
C ARG A 812 61.10 -12.00 -33.95
N LEU A 813 61.56 -10.79 -34.20
CA LEU A 813 60.73 -9.59 -34.24
C LEU A 813 60.35 -9.25 -35.68
N LEU A 814 59.06 -9.09 -35.95
CA LEU A 814 58.51 -8.58 -37.21
C LEU A 814 57.83 -7.24 -36.96
N THR A 815 58.31 -6.16 -37.58
CA THR A 815 57.70 -4.83 -37.45
C THR A 815 56.91 -4.49 -38.72
N LEU A 816 55.61 -4.25 -38.57
CA LEU A 816 54.65 -4.02 -39.66
C LEU A 816 54.09 -2.60 -39.62
N VAL A 817 53.43 -2.19 -40.72
CA VAL A 817 52.54 -1.02 -40.71
C VAL A 817 51.19 -1.44 -40.13
N ASN A 818 50.69 -0.69 -39.15
CA ASN A 818 49.45 -1.00 -38.44
C ASN A 818 48.31 -1.38 -39.39
N GLY A 819 47.83 -2.62 -39.27
CA GLY A 819 46.71 -3.14 -40.06
C GLY A 819 45.78 -4.07 -39.28
N GLY A 820 45.95 -4.15 -37.96
CA GLY A 820 45.11 -4.91 -37.05
C GLY A 820 45.66 -6.31 -36.73
N LYS A 821 45.22 -6.84 -35.58
CA LYS A 821 45.68 -8.11 -35.02
C LYS A 821 45.61 -9.30 -35.99
N ALA A 822 44.50 -9.44 -36.72
CA ALA A 822 44.35 -10.55 -37.69
C ALA A 822 45.39 -10.48 -38.83
N ARG A 823 45.74 -9.27 -39.30
CA ARG A 823 46.79 -9.08 -40.31
C ARG A 823 48.16 -9.44 -39.75
N ALA A 824 48.47 -8.96 -38.54
CA ALA A 824 49.72 -9.29 -37.86
C ALA A 824 49.88 -10.81 -37.65
N LEU A 825 48.82 -11.48 -37.20
CA LEU A 825 48.83 -12.94 -37.04
C LEU A 825 49.00 -13.68 -38.38
N ASN A 826 48.32 -13.24 -39.45
CA ASN A 826 48.48 -13.85 -40.76
C ASN A 826 49.89 -13.68 -41.33
N THR A 827 50.52 -12.52 -41.19
CA THR A 827 51.94 -12.33 -41.55
C THR A 827 52.86 -13.21 -40.69
N GLY A 828 52.55 -13.38 -39.40
CA GLY A 828 53.27 -14.32 -38.53
C GLY A 828 53.17 -15.79 -38.99
N LEU A 829 52.01 -16.23 -39.48
CA LEU A 829 51.79 -17.59 -39.99
C LEU A 829 52.62 -17.92 -41.25
N GLU A 830 53.00 -16.92 -42.04
CA GLU A 830 53.90 -17.09 -43.19
C GLU A 830 55.33 -17.42 -42.76
N HIS A 831 55.72 -16.98 -41.55
CA HIS A 831 57.07 -17.15 -41.00
C HIS A 831 57.18 -18.31 -40.00
N ALA A 832 56.05 -18.94 -39.66
CA ALA A 832 55.97 -20.05 -38.73
C ALA A 832 56.58 -21.33 -39.30
N LYS A 833 57.48 -21.95 -38.54
CA LYS A 833 58.15 -23.21 -38.91
C LYS A 833 57.50 -24.44 -38.26
N GLY A 834 56.82 -24.28 -37.13
CA GLY A 834 56.15 -25.36 -36.42
C GLY A 834 54.86 -25.81 -37.09
N GLU A 835 54.56 -27.10 -37.01
CA GLU A 835 53.26 -27.64 -37.43
C GLU A 835 52.14 -27.16 -36.49
N ILE A 836 52.47 -26.94 -35.22
CA ILE A 836 51.58 -26.41 -34.20
C ILE A 836 51.92 -24.94 -33.99
N VAL A 837 50.89 -24.10 -34.04
CA VAL A 837 51.00 -22.67 -33.81
C VAL A 837 50.14 -22.28 -32.62
N ILE A 838 50.71 -21.47 -31.73
CA ILE A 838 50.00 -20.84 -30.63
C ILE A 838 49.93 -19.35 -30.89
N ALA A 839 48.75 -18.76 -30.77
CA ALA A 839 48.61 -17.31 -30.64
C ALA A 839 48.54 -16.98 -29.16
N LEU A 840 49.39 -16.05 -28.71
CA LEU A 840 49.46 -15.58 -27.34
C LEU A 840 49.29 -14.06 -27.33
N ASP A 841 48.26 -13.57 -26.64
CA ASP A 841 48.13 -12.13 -26.40
C ASP A 841 49.29 -11.61 -25.53
N ALA A 842 49.84 -10.43 -25.86
CA ALA A 842 51.00 -9.86 -25.17
C ALA A 842 50.77 -9.57 -23.66
N ASP A 843 49.52 -9.53 -23.20
CA ASP A 843 49.13 -9.34 -21.79
C ASP A 843 48.91 -10.65 -21.02
N THR A 844 49.25 -11.79 -21.62
CA THR A 844 48.98 -13.12 -21.06
C THR A 844 50.27 -13.86 -20.70
N GLN A 845 50.24 -14.61 -19.61
CA GLN A 845 51.38 -15.33 -19.04
C GLN A 845 51.06 -16.82 -18.92
N PHE A 846 51.86 -17.68 -19.53
CA PHE A 846 51.69 -19.14 -19.45
C PHE A 846 52.39 -19.73 -18.23
N GLU A 847 51.81 -20.79 -17.65
CA GLU A 847 52.57 -21.68 -16.76
C GLU A 847 53.63 -22.45 -17.56
N PRO A 848 54.78 -22.85 -16.98
CA PRO A 848 55.88 -23.49 -17.72
C PRO A 848 55.49 -24.73 -18.54
N THR A 849 54.45 -25.46 -18.14
CA THR A 849 54.00 -26.68 -18.82
C THR A 849 52.85 -26.45 -19.82
N THR A 850 52.38 -25.20 -19.98
CA THR A 850 51.16 -24.89 -20.75
C THR A 850 51.30 -25.24 -22.23
N ILE A 851 52.41 -24.86 -22.85
CA ILE A 851 52.65 -25.13 -24.28
C ILE A 851 52.75 -26.63 -24.54
N ALA A 852 53.52 -27.35 -23.73
CA ALA A 852 53.64 -28.81 -23.81
C ALA A 852 52.27 -29.52 -23.66
N ARG A 853 51.42 -29.05 -22.72
CA ARG A 853 50.06 -29.58 -22.51
C ARG A 853 49.12 -29.30 -23.66
N LEU A 854 49.25 -28.16 -24.35
CA LEU A 854 48.48 -27.89 -25.56
C LEU A 854 48.98 -28.76 -26.72
N ALA A 855 50.29 -28.88 -26.89
CA ALA A 855 50.92 -29.58 -28.01
C ALA A 855 50.66 -31.09 -28.02
N ARG A 856 50.58 -31.75 -26.86
CA ARG A 856 50.40 -33.21 -26.73
C ARG A 856 49.15 -33.78 -27.44
N TRP A 857 48.15 -32.95 -27.69
CA TRP A 857 46.90 -33.41 -28.31
C TRP A 857 47.00 -33.57 -29.83
N PHE A 858 48.01 -32.96 -30.46
CA PHE A 858 48.17 -32.96 -31.92
C PHE A 858 48.72 -34.28 -32.49
N ASP A 859 48.86 -35.31 -31.67
CA ASP A 859 49.05 -36.69 -32.15
C ASP A 859 47.82 -37.23 -32.88
N ASP A 860 46.60 -36.71 -32.60
CA ASP A 860 45.42 -37.01 -33.42
C ASP A 860 45.46 -36.15 -34.71
N PRO A 861 45.62 -36.76 -35.90
CA PRO A 861 45.71 -36.03 -37.16
C PRO A 861 44.40 -35.32 -37.54
N ARG A 862 43.27 -35.63 -36.89
CA ARG A 862 41.98 -34.95 -37.13
C ARG A 862 41.82 -33.68 -36.27
N LEU A 863 42.73 -33.43 -35.34
CA LEU A 863 42.66 -32.29 -34.44
C LEU A 863 43.18 -31.03 -35.11
N GLY A 864 42.33 -30.01 -35.19
CA GLY A 864 42.67 -28.71 -35.75
C GLY A 864 43.02 -27.67 -34.70
N ALA A 865 42.45 -27.76 -33.48
CA ALA A 865 42.75 -26.82 -32.40
C ALA A 865 42.55 -27.39 -30.99
N VAL A 866 43.22 -26.77 -30.01
CA VAL A 866 43.10 -27.05 -28.57
C VAL A 866 42.90 -25.75 -27.83
N ALA A 867 41.84 -25.65 -27.03
CA ALA A 867 41.62 -24.56 -26.09
C ALA A 867 42.24 -24.87 -24.73
N GLY A 868 42.91 -23.90 -24.12
CA GLY A 868 43.33 -23.97 -22.72
C GLY A 868 42.39 -23.23 -21.77
N ASN A 869 42.80 -23.19 -20.50
CA ASN A 869 42.09 -22.55 -19.39
C ASN A 869 42.65 -21.15 -19.12
N ALA A 870 41.86 -20.12 -19.46
CA ALA A 870 42.23 -18.73 -19.22
C ALA A 870 41.78 -18.31 -17.82
N LYS A 871 42.66 -17.67 -17.05
CA LYS A 871 42.42 -17.20 -15.68
C LYS A 871 42.81 -15.74 -15.53
N VAL A 872 42.06 -15.00 -14.72
CA VAL A 872 42.39 -13.59 -14.43
C VAL A 872 43.54 -13.52 -13.42
N GLY A 873 44.65 -12.87 -13.81
CA GLY A 873 45.85 -12.73 -12.99
C GLY A 873 45.93 -11.47 -12.13
N ASN A 874 45.22 -10.38 -12.48
CA ASN A 874 45.23 -9.11 -11.73
C ASN A 874 43.95 -8.89 -10.90
N ARG A 875 43.73 -9.73 -9.88
CA ARG A 875 42.50 -9.70 -9.04
C ARG A 875 42.50 -8.60 -7.97
N VAL A 876 42.87 -7.37 -8.37
CA VAL A 876 43.13 -6.23 -7.48
C VAL A 876 41.89 -5.49 -6.98
N ASN A 877 40.76 -5.54 -7.70
CA ASN A 877 39.55 -4.77 -7.35
C ASN A 877 38.25 -5.54 -7.67
N LEU A 878 37.10 -4.91 -7.44
CA LEU A 878 35.80 -5.55 -7.64
C LEU A 878 35.56 -5.95 -9.10
N VAL A 879 35.97 -5.13 -10.07
CA VAL A 879 35.80 -5.39 -11.51
C VAL A 879 36.57 -6.64 -11.93
N THR A 880 37.84 -6.73 -11.53
CA THR A 880 38.69 -7.87 -11.89
C THR A 880 38.31 -9.14 -11.13
N LYS A 881 37.81 -9.03 -9.90
CA LYS A 881 37.23 -10.16 -9.14
C LYS A 881 35.92 -10.67 -9.76
N TRP A 882 35.02 -9.80 -10.21
CA TRP A 882 33.80 -10.21 -10.90
C TRP A 882 34.09 -10.85 -12.26
N GLN A 883 35.09 -10.37 -13.00
CA GLN A 883 35.52 -11.05 -14.22
C GLN A 883 36.16 -12.41 -13.94
N ALA A 884 36.95 -12.53 -12.87
CA ALA A 884 37.46 -13.83 -12.44
C ALA A 884 36.32 -14.80 -12.10
N LEU A 885 35.30 -14.32 -11.40
CA LEU A 885 34.10 -15.10 -11.08
C LEU A 885 33.38 -15.58 -12.35
N GLU A 886 33.17 -14.70 -13.34
CA GLU A 886 32.55 -15.06 -14.61
C GLU A 886 33.36 -16.11 -15.39
N TYR A 887 34.69 -16.01 -15.39
CA TYR A 887 35.54 -17.00 -16.08
C TYR A 887 35.34 -18.39 -15.48
N ILE A 888 35.23 -18.48 -14.15
CA ILE A 888 35.00 -19.73 -13.41
C ILE A 888 33.59 -20.25 -13.68
N THR A 889 32.55 -19.45 -13.41
CA THR A 889 31.15 -19.91 -13.36
C THR A 889 30.48 -20.01 -14.73
N ALA A 890 30.93 -19.23 -15.72
CA ALA A 890 30.37 -19.26 -17.06
C ALA A 890 31.36 -19.88 -18.07
N GLN A 891 32.50 -19.23 -18.32
CA GLN A 891 33.32 -19.59 -19.49
C GLN A 891 33.96 -20.98 -19.39
N ASN A 892 34.57 -21.31 -18.25
CA ASN A 892 35.26 -22.58 -18.05
C ASN A 892 34.27 -23.75 -17.91
N LEU A 893 33.16 -23.52 -17.19
CA LEU A 893 32.08 -24.50 -17.04
C LEU A 893 31.46 -24.84 -18.41
N GLU A 894 31.16 -23.81 -19.21
CA GLU A 894 30.58 -23.94 -20.55
C GLU A 894 31.54 -24.66 -21.51
N ARG A 895 32.83 -24.27 -21.54
CA ARG A 895 33.85 -24.95 -22.36
C ARG A 895 33.98 -26.43 -22.00
N ARG A 896 34.02 -26.77 -20.71
CA ARG A 896 34.08 -28.16 -20.25
C ARG A 896 32.85 -28.96 -20.69
N ALA A 897 31.65 -28.38 -20.56
CA ALA A 897 30.41 -29.02 -20.99
C ALA A 897 30.37 -29.25 -22.52
N PHE A 898 30.84 -28.28 -23.31
CA PHE A 898 30.76 -28.33 -24.77
C PHE A 898 31.87 -29.10 -25.47
N ALA A 899 33.03 -29.27 -24.83
CA ALA A 899 34.13 -30.06 -25.38
C ALA A 899 33.71 -31.48 -25.79
N ARG A 900 32.84 -32.10 -25.00
CA ARG A 900 32.34 -33.46 -25.27
C ARG A 900 31.32 -33.54 -26.42
N LEU A 901 30.63 -32.42 -26.67
CA LEU A 901 29.56 -32.36 -27.64
C LEU A 901 30.08 -31.93 -29.02
N ASP A 902 31.39 -31.74 -29.21
CA ASP A 902 31.96 -31.09 -30.40
C ASP A 902 31.25 -29.75 -30.69
N ALA A 903 31.01 -28.97 -29.62
CA ALA A 903 30.20 -27.76 -29.63
C ALA A 903 30.96 -26.51 -29.15
N ILE A 904 32.29 -26.57 -29.05
CA ILE A 904 33.12 -25.43 -28.64
C ILE A 904 33.00 -24.32 -29.69
N THR A 905 32.52 -23.15 -29.31
CA THR A 905 32.37 -22.03 -30.26
C THR A 905 33.59 -21.11 -30.29
N VAL A 906 34.46 -21.16 -29.28
CA VAL A 906 35.63 -20.28 -29.16
C VAL A 906 36.81 -21.02 -28.53
N VAL A 907 37.92 -21.08 -29.26
CA VAL A 907 39.26 -21.31 -28.71
C VAL A 907 39.83 -19.92 -28.40
N PRO A 908 40.03 -19.54 -27.12
CA PRO A 908 40.37 -18.18 -26.76
C PRO A 908 41.77 -17.80 -27.29
N GLY A 909 41.90 -16.62 -27.90
CA GLY A 909 43.19 -16.10 -28.37
C GLY A 909 44.26 -15.92 -27.29
N ALA A 910 43.88 -15.90 -26.01
CA ALA A 910 44.82 -15.85 -24.89
C ALA A 910 45.47 -17.21 -24.59
N VAL A 911 44.83 -18.33 -24.93
CA VAL A 911 45.34 -19.68 -24.66
C VAL A 911 44.73 -20.70 -25.62
N GLY A 912 45.31 -20.75 -26.82
CA GLY A 912 44.91 -21.69 -27.85
C GLY A 912 46.12 -22.20 -28.64
N ALA A 913 46.03 -23.45 -29.08
CA ALA A 913 46.95 -24.02 -30.05
C ALA A 913 46.17 -24.50 -31.27
N TRP A 914 46.77 -24.37 -32.45
CA TRP A 914 46.16 -24.71 -33.73
C TRP A 914 47.14 -25.48 -34.61
N ARG A 915 46.63 -26.41 -35.40
CA ARG A 915 47.41 -27.04 -36.46
C ARG A 915 47.52 -26.05 -37.62
N LEU A 916 48.74 -25.77 -38.08
CA LEU A 916 49.01 -24.82 -39.16
C LEU A 916 48.24 -25.19 -40.45
N ALA A 917 48.15 -26.48 -40.76
CA ALA A 917 47.38 -26.98 -41.89
C ALA A 917 45.88 -26.63 -41.79
N ALA A 918 45.30 -26.73 -40.59
CA ALA A 918 43.89 -26.39 -40.35
C ALA A 918 43.63 -24.90 -40.53
N ILE A 919 44.52 -24.04 -40.03
CA ILE A 919 44.43 -22.58 -40.22
C ILE A 919 44.54 -22.22 -41.71
N ARG A 920 45.52 -22.81 -42.42
CA ARG A 920 45.72 -22.56 -43.87
C ARG A 920 44.52 -22.99 -44.70
N GLN A 921 43.89 -24.13 -44.36
CA GLN A 921 42.71 -24.62 -45.08
C GLN A 921 41.52 -23.65 -45.03
N VAL A 922 41.35 -22.92 -43.92
CA VAL A 922 40.23 -21.96 -43.74
C VAL A 922 40.59 -20.52 -44.13
N GLY A 923 41.81 -20.30 -44.62
CA GLY A 923 42.25 -18.99 -45.15
C GLY A 923 42.89 -18.05 -44.12
N GLY A 924 43.36 -18.56 -42.97
CA GLY A 924 44.00 -17.73 -41.94
C GLY A 924 43.02 -17.11 -40.93
N TYR A 925 43.52 -16.16 -40.13
CA TYR A 925 42.72 -15.36 -39.21
C TYR A 925 41.81 -14.39 -40.00
N PRO A 926 40.50 -14.35 -39.71
CA PRO A 926 39.55 -13.52 -40.45
C PRO A 926 39.72 -12.02 -40.14
N HIS A 927 39.57 -11.18 -41.17
CA HIS A 927 39.70 -9.72 -41.07
C HIS A 927 38.37 -8.97 -40.94
N ASP A 928 37.26 -9.66 -41.18
CA ASP A 928 35.92 -9.08 -41.28
C ASP A 928 35.11 -9.15 -39.96
N THR A 929 35.69 -9.71 -38.89
CA THR A 929 35.08 -9.86 -37.56
C THR A 929 35.99 -9.34 -36.43
N LEU A 930 35.41 -8.84 -35.34
CA LEU A 930 36.15 -8.34 -34.15
C LEU A 930 36.53 -9.44 -33.14
N ALA A 931 35.99 -10.65 -33.30
CA ALA A 931 36.28 -11.84 -32.52
C ALA A 931 36.89 -12.89 -33.46
N GLU A 932 38.12 -12.61 -33.90
CA GLU A 932 38.84 -13.39 -34.89
C GLU A 932 39.04 -14.85 -34.49
N ASP A 933 39.19 -15.09 -33.18
CA ASP A 933 39.40 -16.39 -32.56
C ASP A 933 38.13 -17.25 -32.56
N GLN A 934 36.99 -16.66 -32.26
CA GLN A 934 35.67 -17.31 -32.37
C GLN A 934 35.36 -17.69 -33.82
N ASP A 935 35.53 -16.77 -34.76
CA ASP A 935 35.30 -17.02 -36.19
C ASP A 935 36.21 -18.14 -36.72
N LEU A 936 37.52 -18.07 -36.44
CA LEU A 936 38.48 -19.11 -36.81
C LEU A 936 38.09 -20.49 -36.23
N THR A 937 37.67 -20.53 -34.96
CA THR A 937 37.24 -21.78 -34.30
C THR A 937 36.03 -22.42 -34.99
N VAL A 938 35.04 -21.62 -35.37
CA VAL A 938 33.84 -22.10 -36.07
C VAL A 938 34.21 -22.51 -37.50
N ALA A 939 35.09 -21.77 -38.19
CA ALA A 939 35.55 -22.10 -39.54
C ALA A 939 36.30 -23.44 -39.58
N ILE A 940 37.25 -23.67 -38.64
CA ILE A 940 38.04 -24.90 -38.54
C ILE A 940 37.13 -26.12 -38.33
N GLN A 941 36.16 -26.04 -37.42
CA GLN A 941 35.23 -27.14 -37.20
C GLN A 941 34.32 -27.40 -38.39
N ARG A 942 33.83 -26.35 -39.06
CA ARG A 942 33.04 -26.48 -40.31
C ARG A 942 33.84 -27.13 -41.44
N ALA A 943 35.16 -27.00 -41.43
CA ALA A 943 36.06 -27.66 -42.37
C ALA A 943 36.36 -29.13 -42.02
N GLY A 944 35.76 -29.66 -40.94
CA GLY A 944 35.85 -31.07 -40.54
C GLY A 944 36.89 -31.38 -39.45
N TRP A 945 37.63 -30.37 -38.99
CA TRP A 945 38.60 -30.57 -37.91
C TRP A 945 37.94 -30.62 -36.54
N ARG A 946 38.56 -31.38 -35.62
CA ARG A 946 38.11 -31.46 -34.23
C ARG A 946 38.77 -30.38 -33.38
N VAL A 947 38.08 -29.98 -32.31
CA VAL A 947 38.58 -29.04 -31.31
C VAL A 947 38.51 -29.69 -29.94
N GLN A 948 39.61 -29.64 -29.20
CA GLN A 948 39.72 -30.22 -27.86
C GLN A 948 39.88 -29.11 -26.81
N TYR A 949 39.63 -29.44 -25.54
CA TYR A 949 39.87 -28.57 -24.40
C TYR A 949 40.81 -29.25 -23.40
N ASP A 950 41.86 -28.53 -22.97
CA ASP A 950 42.76 -28.94 -21.90
C ASP A 950 42.66 -27.97 -20.71
N GLN A 951 41.99 -28.41 -19.64
CA GLN A 951 41.79 -27.61 -18.43
C GLN A 951 43.09 -27.30 -17.67
N TYR A 952 44.16 -28.06 -17.91
CA TYR A 952 45.43 -27.95 -17.21
C TYR A 952 46.44 -27.09 -17.97
N ALA A 953 46.17 -26.73 -19.22
CA ALA A 953 46.92 -25.69 -19.93
C ALA A 953 46.45 -24.31 -19.46
N ILE A 954 47.11 -23.75 -18.43
CA ILE A 954 46.66 -22.53 -17.74
C ILE A 954 47.39 -21.29 -18.26
N ALA A 955 46.62 -20.26 -18.56
CA ALA A 955 47.13 -18.94 -18.92
C ALA A 955 46.54 -17.83 -18.04
N TRP A 956 47.39 -16.97 -17.49
CA TRP A 956 47.03 -15.85 -16.64
C TRP A 956 46.96 -14.56 -17.46
N THR A 957 45.77 -13.99 -17.63
CA THR A 957 45.51 -12.81 -18.47
C THR A 957 45.23 -11.58 -17.61
N GLU A 958 45.48 -10.39 -18.15
CA GLU A 958 45.10 -9.12 -17.52
C GLU A 958 43.63 -8.75 -17.80
N ALA A 959 42.81 -8.64 -16.75
CA ALA A 959 41.44 -8.14 -16.81
C ALA A 959 41.39 -6.61 -16.67
N PRO A 960 40.41 -5.91 -17.30
CA PRO A 960 40.23 -4.48 -17.12
C PRO A 960 39.98 -4.08 -15.66
N GLU A 961 40.71 -3.06 -15.18
CA GLU A 961 40.58 -2.58 -13.80
C GLU A 961 39.43 -1.57 -13.59
N THR A 962 38.75 -1.12 -14.65
CA THR A 962 37.62 -0.15 -14.56
C THR A 962 36.39 -0.63 -15.32
N PHE A 963 35.20 -0.24 -14.87
CA PHE A 963 33.94 -0.56 -15.54
C PHE A 963 33.87 -0.06 -16.99
N ARG A 964 34.44 1.12 -17.27
CA ARG A 964 34.51 1.66 -18.65
C ARG A 964 35.38 0.79 -19.55
N ALA A 965 36.52 0.34 -19.06
CA ALA A 965 37.41 -0.55 -19.80
C ALA A 965 36.78 -1.95 -19.99
N LEU A 966 36.14 -2.49 -18.95
CA LEU A 966 35.35 -3.72 -19.03
C LEU A 966 34.24 -3.62 -20.09
N ALA A 967 33.45 -2.54 -20.09
CA ALA A 967 32.38 -2.33 -21.06
C ALA A 967 32.91 -2.26 -22.51
N LYS A 968 34.08 -1.65 -22.74
CA LYS A 968 34.74 -1.64 -24.06
C LYS A 968 35.15 -3.05 -24.49
N GLN A 969 35.79 -3.81 -23.61
CA GLN A 969 36.19 -5.20 -23.89
C GLN A 969 34.96 -6.05 -24.24
N ARG A 970 33.92 -5.98 -23.42
CA ARG A 970 32.71 -6.79 -23.59
C ARG A 970 31.90 -6.39 -24.81
N PHE A 971 31.88 -5.10 -25.16
CA PHE A 971 31.30 -4.65 -26.42
C PHE A 971 31.98 -5.26 -27.64
N ARG A 972 33.32 -5.34 -27.63
CA ARG A 972 34.06 -5.99 -28.71
C ARG A 972 33.68 -7.47 -28.83
N TRP A 973 33.58 -8.17 -27.71
CA TRP A 973 33.20 -9.59 -27.68
C TRP A 973 31.76 -9.78 -28.16
N ALA A 974 30.78 -9.07 -27.59
CA ALA A 974 29.38 -9.18 -27.98
C ALA A 974 29.15 -8.84 -29.47
N PHE A 975 29.81 -7.78 -29.97
CA PHE A 975 29.72 -7.40 -31.38
C PHE A 975 30.40 -8.43 -32.29
N GLY A 976 31.60 -8.90 -31.93
CA GLY A 976 32.31 -9.95 -32.66
C GLY A 976 31.54 -11.27 -32.71
N THR A 977 30.91 -11.66 -31.60
CA THR A 977 30.00 -12.82 -31.56
C THR A 977 28.81 -12.62 -32.49
N LEU A 978 28.17 -11.45 -32.51
CA LEU A 978 27.10 -11.14 -33.48
C LEU A 978 27.58 -11.30 -34.93
N GLN A 979 28.77 -10.79 -35.24
CA GLN A 979 29.36 -10.89 -36.58
C GLN A 979 29.63 -12.35 -36.96
N CYS A 980 30.22 -13.15 -36.06
CA CYS A 980 30.48 -14.57 -36.29
C CYS A 980 29.18 -15.36 -36.48
N LEU A 981 28.19 -15.16 -35.60
CA LEU A 981 26.87 -15.81 -35.73
C LEU A 981 26.19 -15.47 -37.06
N TRP A 982 26.29 -14.21 -37.51
CA TRP A 982 25.75 -13.79 -38.80
C TRP A 982 26.49 -14.43 -39.99
N LYS A 983 27.82 -14.43 -39.95
CA LYS A 983 28.69 -15.02 -41.00
C LYS A 983 28.48 -16.52 -41.13
N HIS A 984 28.30 -17.23 -40.01
CA HIS A 984 28.14 -18.70 -39.95
C HIS A 984 26.68 -19.16 -39.83
N ARG A 985 25.69 -18.29 -40.04
CA ARG A 985 24.25 -18.62 -39.87
C ARG A 985 23.77 -19.85 -40.65
N SER A 986 24.37 -20.15 -41.80
CA SER A 986 24.01 -21.34 -42.60
C SER A 986 24.44 -22.67 -41.95
N ALA A 987 25.33 -22.64 -40.96
CA ALA A 987 25.77 -23.81 -40.22
C ALA A 987 24.76 -24.24 -39.14
N ILE A 988 23.85 -23.36 -38.74
CA ILE A 988 22.84 -23.63 -37.71
C ILE A 988 21.91 -24.75 -38.20
N GLY A 989 21.81 -25.83 -37.42
CA GLY A 989 21.01 -27.03 -37.74
C GLY A 989 21.56 -27.92 -38.86
N ARG A 990 22.68 -27.54 -39.50
CA ARG A 990 23.20 -28.23 -40.70
C ARG A 990 24.69 -28.57 -40.66
N SER A 991 25.45 -28.01 -39.73
CA SER A 991 26.91 -28.20 -39.66
C SER A 991 27.32 -29.63 -39.32
N SER A 992 28.50 -30.03 -39.82
CA SER A 992 29.35 -31.05 -39.23
C SER A 992 30.51 -30.34 -38.51
N PRO A 993 30.84 -30.67 -37.24
CA PRO A 993 30.15 -31.62 -36.37
C PRO A 993 28.76 -31.14 -35.96
N ARG A 994 27.83 -32.09 -35.70
CA ARG A 994 26.42 -31.79 -35.37
C ARG A 994 26.30 -30.94 -34.10
N GLY A 995 27.20 -31.12 -33.14
CA GLY A 995 27.22 -30.35 -31.89
C GLY A 995 27.35 -28.85 -32.08
N LEU A 996 28.29 -28.41 -32.93
CA LEU A 996 28.45 -27.00 -33.27
C LEU A 996 27.16 -26.41 -33.86
N GLY A 997 26.54 -27.13 -34.81
CA GLY A 997 25.36 -26.65 -35.54
C GLY A 997 24.07 -26.66 -34.71
N TRP A 998 23.90 -27.64 -33.81
CA TRP A 998 22.66 -27.84 -33.04
C TRP A 998 22.73 -27.36 -31.58
N ILE A 999 23.93 -27.21 -31.02
CA ILE A 999 24.13 -26.84 -29.61
C ILE A 999 24.95 -25.55 -29.52
N GLY A 1000 26.17 -25.53 -30.07
CA GLY A 1000 27.12 -24.42 -29.90
C GLY A 1000 26.59 -23.07 -30.43
N LEU A 1001 26.26 -23.00 -31.72
CA LEU A 1001 25.75 -21.76 -32.33
C LEU A 1001 24.36 -21.36 -31.81
N PRO A 1002 23.36 -22.27 -31.68
CA PRO A 1002 22.06 -21.91 -31.13
C PRO A 1002 22.13 -21.38 -29.69
N GLN A 1003 22.95 -21.97 -28.82
CA GLN A 1003 23.02 -21.51 -27.43
C GLN A 1003 23.69 -20.13 -27.32
N ALA A 1004 24.67 -19.82 -28.18
CA ALA A 1004 25.25 -18.47 -28.24
C ALA A 1004 24.20 -17.43 -28.64
N ILE A 1005 23.32 -17.75 -29.60
CA ILE A 1005 22.18 -16.87 -29.97
C ILE A 1005 21.24 -16.69 -28.78
N VAL A 1006 20.78 -17.77 -28.16
CA VAL A 1006 19.78 -17.72 -27.10
C VAL A 1006 20.32 -17.03 -25.84
N PHE A 1007 21.48 -17.44 -25.35
CA PHE A 1007 21.96 -17.03 -24.03
C PHE A 1007 22.89 -15.81 -24.03
N GLN A 1008 23.71 -15.63 -25.07
CA GLN A 1008 24.62 -14.48 -25.14
C GLN A 1008 23.95 -13.26 -25.78
N ILE A 1009 22.97 -13.46 -26.68
CA ILE A 1009 22.30 -12.37 -27.40
C ILE A 1009 20.86 -12.16 -26.94
N LEU A 1010 19.94 -13.10 -27.19
CA LEU A 1010 18.51 -12.90 -26.99
C LEU A 1010 18.15 -12.67 -25.52
N LEU A 1011 18.56 -13.59 -24.63
CA LEU A 1011 18.25 -13.48 -23.20
C LEU A 1011 18.90 -12.24 -22.58
N ALA A 1012 20.12 -11.90 -22.97
CA ALA A 1012 20.80 -10.69 -22.52
C ALA A 1012 20.11 -9.41 -23.01
N ALA A 1013 19.49 -9.42 -24.20
CA ALA A 1013 18.72 -8.29 -24.73
C ALA A 1013 17.36 -8.11 -24.04
N ILE A 1014 16.71 -9.20 -23.60
CA ILE A 1014 15.43 -9.18 -22.89
C ILE A 1014 15.61 -8.85 -21.41
N SER A 1015 16.75 -9.20 -20.81
CA SER A 1015 16.97 -9.09 -19.36
C SER A 1015 16.74 -7.70 -18.74
N PRO A 1016 17.03 -6.55 -19.41
CA PRO A 1016 16.66 -5.23 -18.89
C PRO A 1016 15.16 -5.04 -18.67
N ILE A 1017 14.34 -5.67 -19.50
CA ILE A 1017 12.87 -5.62 -19.38
C ILE A 1017 12.43 -6.41 -18.14
N ILE A 1018 13.08 -7.55 -17.87
CA ILE A 1018 12.84 -8.35 -16.65
C ILE A 1018 13.20 -7.54 -15.40
N ASP A 1019 14.37 -6.91 -15.38
CA ASP A 1019 14.82 -6.09 -14.24
C ASP A 1019 13.92 -4.86 -14.02
N LEU A 1020 13.50 -4.19 -15.11
CA LEU A 1020 12.57 -3.08 -15.03
C LEU A 1020 11.20 -3.52 -14.51
N ALA A 1021 10.67 -4.64 -15.01
CA ALA A 1021 9.40 -5.18 -14.55
C ALA A 1021 9.45 -5.58 -13.07
N LEU A 1022 10.56 -6.16 -12.61
CA LEU A 1022 10.78 -6.45 -11.19
C LEU A 1022 10.82 -5.17 -10.34
N LEU A 1023 11.51 -4.11 -10.81
CA LEU A 1023 11.55 -2.82 -10.13
C LEU A 1023 10.15 -2.19 -10.03
N VAL A 1024 9.40 -2.20 -11.15
CA VAL A 1024 8.01 -1.73 -11.18
C VAL A 1024 7.15 -2.57 -10.23
N SER A 1025 7.29 -3.89 -10.23
CA SER A 1025 6.57 -4.78 -9.31
C SER A 1025 6.89 -4.46 -7.84
N PHE A 1026 8.14 -4.17 -7.48
CA PHE A 1026 8.47 -3.75 -6.11
C PHE A 1026 7.81 -2.43 -5.72
N VAL A 1027 7.78 -1.45 -6.63
CA VAL A 1027 7.13 -0.16 -6.39
C VAL A 1027 5.62 -0.35 -6.27
N VAL A 1028 4.99 -1.10 -7.18
CA VAL A 1028 3.55 -1.40 -7.15
C VAL A 1028 3.20 -2.13 -5.86
N THR A 1029 3.90 -3.23 -5.54
CA THR A 1029 3.66 -3.96 -4.28
C THR A 1029 3.91 -3.11 -3.04
N TYR A 1030 4.86 -2.18 -3.05
CA TYR A 1030 5.04 -1.23 -1.95
C TYR A 1030 3.82 -0.31 -1.81
N LEU A 1031 3.34 0.26 -2.92
CA LEU A 1031 2.12 1.06 -2.95
C LEU A 1031 0.91 0.24 -2.49
N ASP A 1032 0.80 -1.02 -2.91
CA ASP A 1032 -0.27 -1.91 -2.49
C ASP A 1032 -0.21 -2.19 -0.99
N ILE A 1033 0.98 -2.39 -0.40
CA ILE A 1033 1.12 -2.56 1.06
C ILE A 1033 0.64 -1.31 1.80
N GLN A 1034 0.94 -0.11 1.28
CA GLN A 1034 0.47 1.13 1.89
C GLN A 1034 -1.05 1.28 1.75
N ALA A 1035 -1.63 0.88 0.62
CA ALA A 1035 -3.05 1.03 0.33
C ALA A 1035 -3.94 -0.06 0.98
N HIS A 1036 -3.47 -1.30 1.06
CA HIS A 1036 -4.25 -2.50 1.43
C HIS A 1036 -3.82 -3.14 2.75
N GLY A 1037 -2.70 -2.66 3.31
CA GLY A 1037 -2.07 -3.28 4.46
C GLY A 1037 -1.38 -4.61 4.11
N TRP A 1038 -0.58 -5.10 5.06
CA TRP A 1038 0.25 -6.29 4.87
C TRP A 1038 -0.56 -7.58 4.70
N ALA A 1039 -1.74 -7.69 5.34
CA ALA A 1039 -2.52 -8.92 5.34
C ALA A 1039 -2.97 -9.34 3.93
N GLN A 1040 -3.42 -8.38 3.12
CA GLN A 1040 -3.91 -8.65 1.76
C GLN A 1040 -2.76 -8.87 0.76
N THR A 1041 -1.63 -8.19 0.92
CA THR A 1041 -0.51 -8.17 -0.06
C THR A 1041 0.62 -9.17 0.24
N SER A 1042 0.66 -9.73 1.47
CA SER A 1042 1.75 -10.61 1.90
C SER A 1042 1.94 -11.83 1.02
N HIS A 1043 0.87 -12.38 0.43
CA HIS A 1043 0.95 -13.56 -0.43
C HIS A 1043 1.81 -13.32 -1.69
N ASP A 1044 1.64 -12.18 -2.34
CA ASP A 1044 2.39 -11.83 -3.55
C ASP A 1044 3.86 -11.56 -3.23
N VAL A 1045 4.12 -10.89 -2.10
CA VAL A 1045 5.48 -10.67 -1.59
C VAL A 1045 6.19 -11.99 -1.31
N TYR A 1046 5.53 -12.91 -0.60
CA TYR A 1046 6.09 -14.23 -0.29
C TYR A 1046 6.32 -15.06 -1.54
N THR A 1047 5.42 -14.98 -2.53
CA THR A 1047 5.56 -15.68 -3.81
C THR A 1047 6.77 -15.15 -4.58
N MET A 1048 6.90 -13.83 -4.72
CA MET A 1048 8.06 -13.20 -5.36
C MET A 1048 9.37 -13.55 -4.63
N LEU A 1049 9.38 -13.50 -3.30
CA LEU A 1049 10.53 -13.88 -2.49
C LEU A 1049 10.89 -15.36 -2.68
N ALA A 1050 9.91 -16.25 -2.70
CA ALA A 1050 10.13 -17.68 -2.92
C ALA A 1050 10.76 -17.93 -4.31
N PHE A 1051 10.24 -17.30 -5.37
CA PHE A 1051 10.85 -17.39 -6.70
C PHE A 1051 12.29 -16.86 -6.72
N TRP A 1052 12.54 -15.72 -6.07
CA TRP A 1052 13.89 -15.15 -5.98
C TRP A 1052 14.86 -16.07 -5.23
N LEU A 1053 14.43 -16.66 -4.11
CA LEU A 1053 15.23 -17.61 -3.34
C LEU A 1053 15.54 -18.88 -4.12
N VAL A 1054 14.54 -19.47 -4.80
CA VAL A 1054 14.73 -20.66 -5.65
C VAL A 1054 15.72 -20.37 -6.77
N PHE A 1055 15.57 -19.25 -7.46
CA PHE A 1055 16.47 -18.89 -8.56
C PHE A 1055 17.91 -18.63 -8.07
N THR A 1056 18.05 -17.96 -6.93
CA THR A 1056 19.36 -17.70 -6.31
C THR A 1056 20.01 -19.00 -5.84
N ALA A 1057 19.24 -19.93 -5.28
CA ALA A 1057 19.73 -21.25 -4.88
C ALA A 1057 20.24 -22.07 -6.07
N ILE A 1058 19.51 -22.07 -7.20
CA ILE A 1058 19.94 -22.76 -8.43
C ILE A 1058 21.25 -22.16 -8.97
N ASP A 1059 21.38 -20.84 -8.98
CA ASP A 1059 22.60 -20.16 -9.45
C ASP A 1059 23.79 -20.43 -8.52
N LEU A 1060 23.58 -20.37 -7.20
CA LEU A 1060 24.59 -20.72 -6.21
C LEU A 1060 25.01 -22.18 -6.33
N LEU A 1061 24.08 -23.10 -6.60
CA LEU A 1061 24.39 -24.51 -6.84
C LEU A 1061 25.27 -24.68 -8.08
N ALA A 1062 24.90 -24.06 -9.20
CA ALA A 1062 25.67 -24.12 -10.45
C ALA A 1062 27.07 -23.52 -10.28
N ALA A 1063 27.17 -22.37 -9.59
CA ALA A 1063 28.45 -21.74 -9.27
C ALA A 1063 29.29 -22.60 -8.33
N THR A 1064 28.69 -23.21 -7.30
CA THR A 1064 29.37 -24.13 -6.36
C THR A 1064 29.97 -25.32 -7.11
N ILE A 1065 29.24 -25.89 -8.06
CA ILE A 1065 29.75 -26.95 -8.94
C ILE A 1065 30.94 -26.44 -9.75
N ALA A 1066 30.85 -25.25 -10.36
CA ALA A 1066 31.96 -24.68 -11.11
C ALA A 1066 33.23 -24.48 -10.26
N PHE A 1067 33.10 -23.97 -9.03
CA PHE A 1067 34.22 -23.84 -8.09
C PHE A 1067 34.79 -25.20 -7.64
N ALA A 1068 33.94 -26.20 -7.42
CA ALA A 1068 34.37 -27.55 -7.07
C ALA A 1068 35.20 -28.21 -8.20
N LEU A 1069 34.90 -27.86 -9.46
CA LEU A 1069 35.65 -28.31 -10.63
C LEU A 1069 36.97 -27.54 -10.82
N GLU A 1070 37.06 -26.31 -10.33
CA GLU A 1070 38.25 -25.44 -10.37
C GLU A 1070 39.00 -25.46 -9.02
N ARG A 1071 39.54 -26.62 -8.64
CA ARG A 1071 40.13 -26.87 -7.29
C ARG A 1071 41.20 -25.88 -6.82
N ARG A 1072 41.90 -25.19 -7.73
CA ARG A 1072 42.94 -24.20 -7.41
C ARG A 1072 42.40 -22.78 -7.16
N GLU A 1073 41.08 -22.56 -7.31
CA GLU A 1073 40.47 -21.25 -7.17
C GLU A 1073 40.08 -20.89 -5.73
N ARG A 1074 40.03 -19.59 -5.45
CA ARG A 1074 39.68 -19.06 -4.13
C ARG A 1074 38.16 -19.02 -3.96
N TRP A 1075 37.62 -19.93 -3.15
CA TRP A 1075 36.18 -20.02 -2.83
C TRP A 1075 35.57 -18.73 -2.25
N ARG A 1076 36.37 -17.83 -1.67
CA ARG A 1076 35.91 -16.52 -1.21
C ARG A 1076 35.28 -15.67 -2.33
N LEU A 1077 35.61 -15.93 -3.60
CA LEU A 1077 34.99 -15.25 -4.75
C LEU A 1077 33.51 -15.61 -4.93
N LEU A 1078 33.07 -16.78 -4.45
CA LEU A 1078 31.68 -17.23 -4.60
C LEU A 1078 30.68 -16.27 -3.91
N TRP A 1079 31.08 -15.66 -2.79
CA TRP A 1079 30.26 -14.64 -2.10
C TRP A 1079 29.96 -13.40 -2.96
N LEU A 1080 30.76 -13.13 -3.99
CA LEU A 1080 30.54 -12.02 -4.90
C LEU A 1080 29.48 -12.31 -5.97
N LEU A 1081 28.96 -13.55 -6.06
CA LEU A 1081 27.94 -13.94 -7.05
C LEU A 1081 26.63 -13.18 -6.86
N VAL A 1082 26.14 -13.08 -5.62
CA VAL A 1082 24.89 -12.36 -5.34
C VAL A 1082 25.05 -10.86 -5.63
N PRO A 1083 26.10 -10.16 -5.13
CA PRO A 1083 26.39 -8.77 -5.51
C PRO A 1083 26.60 -8.57 -7.02
N GLN A 1084 27.16 -9.54 -7.75
CA GLN A 1084 27.39 -9.42 -9.20
C GLN A 1084 26.08 -9.24 -10.00
N ARG A 1085 24.94 -9.68 -9.45
CA ARG A 1085 23.61 -9.48 -10.07
C ARG A 1085 23.18 -8.00 -10.07
N ILE A 1086 23.84 -7.18 -9.25
CA ILE A 1086 23.62 -5.74 -9.11
C ILE A 1086 24.87 -4.99 -9.62
N GLY A 1087 24.73 -4.26 -10.73
CA GLY A 1087 25.80 -3.50 -11.37
C GLY A 1087 26.48 -4.23 -12.54
N TYR A 1088 27.16 -5.36 -12.29
CA TYR A 1088 27.93 -6.06 -13.35
C TYR A 1088 27.02 -6.51 -14.51
N ARG A 1089 25.87 -7.09 -14.15
CA ARG A 1089 24.89 -7.61 -15.09
C ARG A 1089 24.29 -6.50 -15.97
N GLN A 1090 24.00 -5.33 -15.41
CA GLN A 1090 23.48 -4.17 -16.14
C GLN A 1090 24.50 -3.61 -17.14
N ILE A 1091 25.79 -3.69 -16.84
CA ILE A 1091 26.84 -3.36 -17.81
C ILE A 1091 26.81 -4.34 -18.99
N MET A 1092 26.62 -5.65 -18.74
CA MET A 1092 26.50 -6.64 -19.81
C MET A 1092 25.28 -6.37 -20.70
N TYR A 1093 24.15 -5.96 -20.11
CA TYR A 1093 22.95 -5.59 -20.87
C TYR A 1093 23.20 -4.40 -21.80
N TYR A 1094 23.75 -3.32 -21.25
CA TYR A 1094 24.11 -2.13 -22.01
C TYR A 1094 25.01 -2.50 -23.19
N VAL A 1095 26.00 -3.35 -22.94
CA VAL A 1095 26.96 -3.82 -23.93
C VAL A 1095 26.28 -4.59 -25.07
N VAL A 1096 25.41 -5.55 -24.76
CA VAL A 1096 24.72 -6.36 -25.78
C VAL A 1096 23.73 -5.52 -26.58
N LEU A 1097 22.92 -4.69 -25.91
CA LEU A 1097 21.99 -3.77 -26.59
C LEU A 1097 22.74 -2.79 -27.50
N LYS A 1098 23.89 -2.27 -27.04
CA LYS A 1098 24.76 -1.44 -27.86
C LYS A 1098 25.30 -2.23 -29.06
N ALA A 1099 25.74 -3.47 -28.88
CA ALA A 1099 26.24 -4.31 -29.98
C ALA A 1099 25.17 -4.54 -31.05
N ILE A 1100 23.94 -4.88 -30.64
CA ILE A 1100 22.78 -5.05 -31.54
C ILE A 1100 22.47 -3.74 -32.27
N ALA A 1101 22.41 -2.61 -31.54
CA ALA A 1101 22.14 -1.30 -32.14
C ALA A 1101 23.21 -0.88 -33.16
N GLN A 1102 24.50 -1.16 -32.88
CA GLN A 1102 25.57 -0.89 -33.84
C GLN A 1102 25.48 -1.83 -35.07
N ALA A 1103 25.14 -3.10 -34.89
CA ALA A 1103 24.96 -4.03 -36.00
C ALA A 1103 23.81 -3.61 -36.93
N LEU A 1104 22.74 -3.07 -36.36
CA LEU A 1104 21.61 -2.52 -37.11
C LEU A 1104 21.94 -1.19 -37.80
N ARG A 1105 22.82 -0.35 -37.23
CA ARG A 1105 23.24 0.94 -37.80
C ARG A 1105 24.30 0.80 -38.90
N GLY A 1106 25.14 -0.23 -38.81
CA GLY A 1106 26.22 -0.56 -39.74
C GLY A 1106 27.43 0.40 -39.80
N PRO A 1107 27.94 0.99 -38.69
CA PRO A 1107 29.17 1.77 -38.74
C PRO A 1107 30.42 0.89 -38.84
N MET A 1108 31.55 1.50 -39.17
CA MET A 1108 32.86 0.85 -39.04
C MET A 1108 33.23 0.83 -37.55
N VAL A 1109 33.38 -0.36 -36.97
CA VAL A 1109 33.77 -0.56 -35.57
C VAL A 1109 35.18 -1.12 -35.52
N GLY A 1110 36.13 -0.35 -34.99
CA GLY A 1110 37.54 -0.75 -34.86
C GLY A 1110 37.87 -1.39 -33.50
N TRP A 1111 39.08 -1.97 -33.41
CA TRP A 1111 39.53 -2.81 -32.28
C TRP A 1111 39.63 -2.05 -30.93
N GLY A 1112 39.91 -0.73 -30.93
CA GLY A 1112 39.83 0.18 -29.78
C GLY A 1112 40.70 -0.19 -28.56
N LYS A 1113 41.75 0.59 -28.28
CA LYS A 1113 42.76 0.31 -27.22
C LYS A 1113 42.18 0.24 -25.79
N LEU A 1114 42.67 -0.73 -25.01
CA LEU A 1114 42.54 -0.83 -23.55
C LEU A 1114 43.88 -0.43 -22.90
N GLN A 1115 43.86 0.34 -21.81
CA GLN A 1115 45.07 0.77 -21.10
C GLN A 1115 45.55 -0.36 -20.17
N ARG A 1116 46.82 -0.77 -20.28
CA ARG A 1116 47.42 -1.89 -19.53
C ARG A 1116 48.24 -1.41 -18.34
N THR A 1117 48.21 -2.19 -17.26
CA THR A 1117 48.85 -1.88 -15.97
C THR A 1117 50.07 -2.75 -15.67
N GLY A 1118 50.19 -3.93 -16.30
CA GLY A 1118 51.33 -4.84 -16.11
C GLY A 1118 51.32 -5.63 -14.79
N ARG A 1119 50.19 -5.65 -14.06
CA ARG A 1119 50.07 -6.22 -12.71
C ARG A 1119 49.67 -7.70 -12.65
N VAL A 1120 49.97 -8.50 -13.67
CA VAL A 1120 49.65 -9.95 -13.67
C VAL A 1120 50.54 -10.67 -12.67
N SER A 1121 49.98 -11.41 -11.72
CA SER A 1121 50.73 -12.31 -10.83
C SER A 1121 50.29 -13.76 -11.08
N ALA A 1122 51.21 -14.61 -11.50
CA ALA A 1122 51.02 -16.06 -11.39
C ALA A 1122 51.35 -16.41 -9.92
N SER A 1123 50.30 -16.59 -9.10
CA SER A 1123 50.44 -16.96 -7.69
C SER A 1123 49.77 -18.30 -7.42
#